data_AF-A0A8C0J901-F1
#
_entry.id   AF-A0A8C0J901-F1
#
_cell.length_a   1.000
_cell.length_b   1.000
_cell.length_c   1.000
_cell.angle_alpha   90.00
_cell.angle_beta   90.00
_cell.angle_gamma   90.00
#
_symmetry.space_group_name_H-M   'P 1'
#
loop_
_entity.id
_entity.type
_entity.pdbx_description
1 polymer ?
#
loop_
_entity_poly.entity_id
_entity_poly.type
_entity_poly.pdbx_seq_one_letter_code
_entity_poly.pdbx_strand_id
1 'polypeptide(L)'
;MKLYVFVVNTGTTLTFDTELAVQNVSDLKHAIQTKYKIAIQHQVLVVNGGECMAADRRVCSYSAGTDTNPIFLFNKEMILCERPPAIPKTTFSAENEMELKVEESLMMPAVFHTVASRTQLAVEMYEVAKKLCSFCEGLVHDEHLQHQGWAAIMANLEDCTYSYQKLLFKFENVYSNYLQSIDDIKLKLTHLGTAVSIMSKIPLLECLTRHSYRECLGRLDSSVGHGGAESEETEDEKSAELVLSSDIPRVHNKSLLGSFCKSVEHSALDSTDPGNVKEDRESSQNTTVEDSKTSVELNETDLPSFNVSLLDWINVQDRPNDVESLVRKCFDSMSRLDPKIIQPFLVECRQTIAKLDNQNMKAIKGLEDRLYALDQMIASCSRLVNEQKDLAQGFLANQKRAENLKDPSVLPDLCLSHANQLMIMLTNHRKLLDIKQKCTTAKQELANNLQVRLKWCCFVMLHADQDGEKLQALFRLVTELLERVKIVEALSTVPQMYCLAVVEVVRRKMFIKHYREWAGALIKDGKLLYEAEKAKRESFGKLFRKSFLRNRLFRGLDSWPPSFCTRKPRRFDSELPDISLTDLQFLQSFCPAEVQPLLRVPILCDFEPLHQHVLALHNLVKTVQSLDEMSQTITDLLNEQKVSNSQASPQSATTPRMEKLLHHSVFRVPCVLLCVPQLH
;
A
#
# COMPACT_ATOMS: atom_id res chain seq x y z
N MET A 1 28.78 25.03 -25.04
CA MET A 1 29.01 23.64 -24.59
C MET A 1 28.14 22.73 -25.47
N LYS A 2 28.41 21.43 -25.56
CA LYS A 2 27.58 20.48 -26.33
C LYS A 2 27.15 19.31 -25.45
N LEU A 3 25.99 18.72 -25.75
CA LEU A 3 25.53 17.47 -25.16
C LEU A 3 25.89 16.32 -26.10
N TYR A 4 26.51 15.27 -25.57
CA TYR A 4 27.03 14.13 -26.32
C TYR A 4 26.20 12.86 -26.06
N VAL A 5 25.72 12.24 -27.14
CA VAL A 5 25.02 10.95 -27.11
C VAL A 5 25.77 9.99 -28.02
N PHE A 6 26.19 8.84 -27.51
CA PHE A 6 27.03 7.88 -28.23
C PHE A 6 26.24 6.65 -28.67
N VAL A 7 26.18 6.42 -29.99
CA VAL A 7 25.53 5.24 -30.57
C VAL A 7 26.49 4.06 -30.50
N VAL A 8 26.28 3.18 -29.52
CA VAL A 8 27.18 2.04 -29.26
C VAL A 8 27.20 1.06 -30.44
N ASN A 9 26.08 0.91 -31.14
CA ASN A 9 25.93 0.00 -32.29
C ASN A 9 26.97 0.22 -33.39
N THR A 10 27.31 1.47 -33.69
CA THR A 10 28.23 1.85 -34.79
C THR A 10 29.48 2.58 -34.32
N GLY A 11 29.53 2.95 -33.04
CA GLY A 11 30.58 3.81 -32.50
C GLY A 11 30.51 5.20 -33.11
N THR A 12 29.37 5.88 -32.95
CA THR A 12 29.12 7.19 -33.55
C THR A 12 28.59 8.18 -32.52
N THR A 13 29.26 9.32 -32.41
CA THR A 13 28.89 10.40 -31.48
C THR A 13 27.90 11.36 -32.12
N LEU A 14 26.71 11.47 -31.53
CA LEU A 14 25.70 12.47 -31.84
C LEU A 14 25.93 13.69 -30.94
N THR A 15 25.77 14.89 -31.51
CA THR A 15 25.95 16.14 -30.78
C THR A 15 24.69 16.99 -30.83
N PHE A 16 24.36 17.56 -29.67
CA PHE A 16 23.18 18.38 -29.43
C PHE A 16 23.56 19.65 -28.66
N ASP A 17 22.67 20.64 -28.68
CA ASP A 17 22.83 21.87 -27.90
C ASP A 17 22.66 21.58 -26.41
N THR A 18 23.45 22.26 -25.56
CA THR A 18 23.43 22.04 -24.11
C THR A 18 22.08 22.38 -23.46
N GLU A 19 21.23 23.15 -24.14
CA GLU A 19 19.87 23.43 -23.66
C GLU A 19 19.03 22.15 -23.48
N LEU A 20 19.30 21.09 -24.26
CA LEU A 20 18.63 19.80 -24.07
C LEU A 20 19.01 19.11 -22.74
N ALA A 21 20.10 19.52 -22.08
CA ALA A 21 20.50 18.95 -20.79
C ALA A 21 19.51 19.31 -19.66
N VAL A 22 18.84 20.47 -19.73
CA VAL A 22 17.86 20.89 -18.71
C VAL A 22 16.44 20.39 -19.00
N GLN A 23 16.21 19.81 -20.18
CA GLN A 23 14.94 19.23 -20.59
C GLN A 23 14.79 17.79 -20.09
N ASN A 24 13.60 17.21 -20.28
CA ASN A 24 13.34 15.83 -19.92
C ASN A 24 13.94 14.87 -20.96
N VAL A 25 14.17 13.62 -20.53
CA VAL A 25 14.67 12.56 -21.41
C VAL A 25 13.70 12.28 -22.57
N SER A 26 12.40 12.49 -22.38
CA SER A 26 11.42 12.46 -23.49
C SER A 26 11.78 13.43 -24.61
N ASP A 27 12.19 14.65 -24.27
CA ASP A 27 12.53 15.69 -25.24
C ASP A 27 13.83 15.36 -25.96
N LEU A 28 14.82 14.81 -25.24
CA LEU A 28 16.03 14.25 -25.84
C LEU A 28 15.69 13.12 -26.84
N LYS A 29 14.78 12.21 -26.49
CA LYS A 29 14.35 11.14 -27.40
C LYS A 29 13.66 11.67 -28.66
N HIS A 30 12.84 12.71 -28.52
CA HIS A 30 12.24 13.42 -29.66
C HIS A 30 13.28 14.14 -30.52
N ALA A 31 14.31 14.75 -29.91
CA ALA A 31 15.40 15.41 -30.63
C ALA A 31 16.23 14.40 -31.44
N ILE A 32 16.54 13.23 -30.86
CA ILE A 32 17.20 12.12 -31.55
C ILE A 32 16.36 11.64 -32.74
N GLN A 33 15.05 11.44 -32.55
CA GLN A 33 14.16 11.02 -33.64
C GLN A 33 14.10 12.05 -34.76
N THR A 34 13.96 13.34 -34.42
CA THR A 34 13.83 14.42 -35.40
C THR A 34 15.08 14.55 -36.26
N LYS A 35 16.25 14.59 -35.61
CA LYS A 35 17.55 14.85 -36.25
C LYS A 35 18.16 13.62 -36.92
N TYR A 36 18.04 12.44 -36.29
CA TYR A 36 18.74 11.22 -36.72
C TYR A 36 17.80 10.07 -37.13
N LYS A 37 16.47 10.31 -37.14
CA LYS A 37 15.45 9.36 -37.63
C LYS A 37 15.40 8.02 -36.91
N ILE A 38 15.86 7.96 -35.66
CA ILE A 38 15.72 6.77 -34.81
C ILE A 38 14.39 6.89 -34.05
N ALA A 39 13.42 6.01 -34.31
CA ALA A 39 12.12 6.08 -33.63
C ALA A 39 12.26 5.86 -32.11
N ILE A 40 11.44 6.56 -31.32
CA ILE A 40 11.51 6.57 -29.84
C ILE A 40 11.48 5.16 -29.23
N GLN A 41 10.63 4.29 -29.77
CA GLN A 41 10.49 2.89 -29.33
C GLN A 41 11.76 2.04 -29.53
N HIS A 42 12.66 2.48 -30.42
CA HIS A 42 13.94 1.83 -30.69
C HIS A 42 15.10 2.45 -29.91
N GLN A 43 14.87 3.53 -29.14
CA GLN A 43 15.91 4.20 -28.37
C GLN A 43 15.97 3.67 -26.94
N VAL A 44 17.08 2.99 -26.61
CA VAL A 44 17.44 2.67 -25.22
C VAL A 44 18.58 3.59 -24.81
N LEU A 45 18.31 4.47 -23.85
CA LEU A 45 19.29 5.41 -23.32
C LEU A 45 19.76 4.92 -21.96
N VAL A 46 21.07 4.72 -21.83
CA VAL A 46 21.73 4.19 -20.64
C VAL A 46 22.90 5.11 -20.30
N VAL A 47 23.14 5.32 -19.01
CA VAL A 47 24.30 6.08 -18.56
C VAL A 47 25.36 5.14 -17.98
N ASN A 48 26.56 5.67 -17.75
CA ASN A 48 27.60 4.90 -17.09
C ASN A 48 27.11 4.36 -15.74
N GLY A 49 27.43 3.10 -15.44
CA GLY A 49 26.85 2.36 -14.30
C GLY A 49 25.57 1.56 -14.62
N GLY A 50 25.01 1.67 -15.84
CA GLY A 50 23.92 0.80 -16.30
C GLY A 50 22.50 1.26 -15.95
N GLU A 51 22.34 2.49 -15.46
CA GLU A 51 21.01 3.06 -15.22
C GLU A 51 20.33 3.44 -16.54
N CYS A 52 19.14 2.90 -16.78
CA CYS A 52 18.27 3.31 -17.88
C CYS A 52 17.64 4.67 -17.59
N MET A 53 17.70 5.60 -18.54
CA MET A 53 17.15 6.94 -18.36
C MET A 53 15.62 6.94 -18.41
N ALA A 54 14.99 7.46 -17.35
CA ALA A 54 13.54 7.58 -17.22
C ALA A 54 13.02 8.79 -18.01
N ALA A 55 11.92 8.62 -18.74
CA ALA A 55 11.42 9.61 -19.70
C ALA A 55 11.03 10.96 -19.06
N ASP A 56 10.56 10.92 -17.82
CA ASP A 56 10.05 12.04 -17.02
C ASP A 56 11.14 12.78 -16.23
N ARG A 57 12.36 12.23 -16.17
CA ARG A 57 13.49 12.87 -15.49
C ARG A 57 14.25 13.80 -16.43
N ARG A 58 14.89 14.82 -15.86
CA ARG A 58 15.76 15.74 -16.59
C ARG A 58 17.05 15.05 -17.02
N VAL A 59 17.59 15.41 -18.18
CA VAL A 59 18.85 14.83 -18.67
C VAL A 59 20.00 15.11 -17.70
N CYS A 60 20.11 16.33 -17.17
CA CYS A 60 21.17 16.73 -16.25
C CYS A 60 21.10 16.10 -14.86
N SER A 61 20.02 15.38 -14.50
CA SER A 61 20.02 14.59 -13.26
C SER A 61 20.91 13.37 -13.37
N TYR A 62 21.24 12.96 -14.59
CA TYR A 62 22.21 11.93 -14.87
C TYR A 62 23.55 12.62 -15.16
N SER A 63 24.59 12.32 -14.37
CA SER A 63 25.93 12.90 -14.50
C SER A 63 26.66 12.43 -15.78
N ALA A 64 26.04 12.61 -16.95
CA ALA A 64 26.45 12.12 -18.26
C ALA A 64 26.20 13.20 -19.34
N GLY A 65 26.65 12.92 -20.56
CA GLY A 65 26.47 13.80 -21.72
C GLY A 65 27.68 14.66 -22.08
N THR A 66 28.87 14.27 -21.62
CA THR A 66 30.17 14.87 -21.97
C THR A 66 30.89 14.03 -23.03
N ASP A 67 31.99 14.52 -23.56
CA ASP A 67 32.84 13.81 -24.53
C ASP A 67 33.51 12.56 -23.93
N THR A 68 33.90 12.60 -22.65
CA THR A 68 34.50 11.44 -21.96
C THR A 68 33.48 10.56 -21.24
N ASN A 69 32.26 11.05 -21.01
CA ASN A 69 31.16 10.31 -20.38
C ASN A 69 29.83 10.65 -21.08
N PRO A 70 29.60 10.12 -22.30
CA PRO A 70 28.40 10.41 -23.08
C PRO A 70 27.19 9.65 -22.54
N ILE A 71 26.00 10.00 -23.02
CA ILE A 71 24.81 9.16 -22.86
C ILE A 71 24.88 8.03 -23.89
N PHE A 72 24.82 6.77 -23.48
CA PHE A 72 24.86 5.64 -24.41
C PHE A 72 23.49 5.37 -25.01
N LEU A 73 23.41 5.35 -26.34
CA LEU A 73 22.23 5.01 -27.11
C LEU A 73 22.42 3.66 -27.78
N PHE A 74 21.50 2.74 -27.48
CA PHE A 74 21.34 1.48 -28.21
C PHE A 74 20.11 1.56 -29.09
N ASN A 75 20.31 1.40 -30.40
CA ASN A 75 19.22 1.36 -31.37
C ASN A 75 18.72 -0.07 -31.56
N LYS A 76 17.54 -0.39 -31.03
CA LYS A 76 16.92 -1.72 -31.12
C LYS A 76 16.74 -2.19 -32.58
N GLU A 77 16.40 -1.28 -33.49
CA GLU A 77 16.22 -1.63 -34.90
C GLU A 77 17.53 -2.15 -35.51
N MET A 78 18.66 -1.50 -35.19
CA MET A 78 19.98 -1.93 -35.65
C MET A 78 20.46 -3.22 -34.97
N ILE A 79 20.11 -3.40 -33.69
CA ILE A 79 20.40 -4.65 -32.99
C ILE A 79 19.70 -5.80 -33.68
N LEU A 80 18.39 -5.66 -33.98
CA LEU A 80 17.59 -6.73 -34.55
C LEU A 80 17.78 -6.91 -36.06
N CYS A 81 18.46 -5.97 -36.73
CA CYS A 81 18.75 -6.07 -38.16
C CYS A 81 19.64 -7.28 -38.47
N GLU A 82 19.36 -7.99 -39.58
CA GLU A 82 20.22 -9.09 -40.05
C GLU A 82 21.50 -8.62 -40.72
N ARG A 83 21.55 -7.35 -41.14
CA ARG A 83 22.75 -6.79 -41.77
C ARG A 83 23.74 -6.34 -40.69
N PRO A 84 25.04 -6.62 -40.87
CA PRO A 84 26.06 -6.10 -39.96
C PRO A 84 26.10 -4.56 -39.99
N PRO A 85 26.45 -3.90 -38.86
CA PRO A 85 26.61 -2.46 -38.83
C PRO A 85 27.73 -2.06 -39.79
N ALA A 86 27.46 -1.12 -40.68
CA ALA A 86 28.47 -0.60 -41.60
C ALA A 86 29.11 0.65 -41.01
N ILE A 87 30.42 0.61 -40.78
CA ILE A 87 31.17 1.81 -40.41
C ILE A 87 31.50 2.61 -41.66
N PRO A 88 31.22 3.93 -41.72
CA PRO A 88 31.56 4.76 -42.87
C PRO A 88 33.05 4.67 -43.20
N LYS A 89 33.38 4.13 -44.39
CA LYS A 89 34.74 4.15 -44.90
C LYS A 89 35.06 5.57 -45.38
N THR A 90 35.86 6.29 -44.59
CA THR A 90 36.30 7.65 -44.97
C THR A 90 37.61 7.53 -45.74
N THR A 91 37.55 7.83 -47.05
CA THR A 91 38.74 7.92 -47.91
C THR A 91 39.04 9.39 -48.15
N PHE A 92 40.26 9.83 -47.84
CA PHE A 92 40.67 11.21 -48.11
C PHE A 92 41.22 11.28 -49.54
N SER A 93 40.65 12.10 -50.43
CA SER A 93 41.10 12.18 -51.85
C SER A 93 42.61 12.34 -51.98
N ALA A 94 43.19 13.22 -51.17
CA ALA A 94 44.62 13.52 -51.17
C ALA A 94 45.49 12.34 -50.70
N GLU A 95 44.97 11.32 -50.00
CA GLU A 95 45.78 10.25 -49.43
C GLU A 95 46.29 9.24 -50.48
N ASN A 96 45.53 9.04 -51.56
CA ASN A 96 45.89 8.11 -52.64
C ASN A 96 46.74 8.77 -53.73
N GLU A 97 46.73 10.10 -53.80
CA GLU A 97 47.45 10.88 -54.81
C GLU A 97 48.91 11.17 -54.42
N MET A 98 49.27 11.06 -53.13
CA MET A 98 50.61 11.41 -52.64
C MET A 98 51.73 10.60 -53.29
N GLU A 99 51.49 9.32 -53.58
CA GLU A 99 52.47 8.43 -54.21
C GLU A 99 52.81 8.89 -55.63
N LEU A 100 51.78 9.12 -56.44
CA LEU A 100 51.92 9.67 -57.80
C LEU A 100 52.63 11.02 -57.79
N LYS A 101 52.22 11.94 -56.90
CA LYS A 101 52.83 13.28 -56.78
C LYS A 101 54.31 13.21 -56.42
N VAL A 102 54.72 12.27 -55.56
CA VAL A 102 56.14 12.07 -55.23
C VAL A 102 56.89 11.54 -56.45
N GLU A 103 56.36 10.53 -57.15
CA GLU A 103 56.98 9.96 -58.35
C GLU A 103 57.17 11.00 -59.47
N GLU A 104 56.14 11.78 -59.78
CA GLU A 104 56.21 12.88 -60.75
C GLU A 104 57.25 13.93 -60.34
N SER A 105 57.32 14.24 -59.04
CA SER A 105 58.27 15.19 -58.51
C SER A 105 59.73 14.75 -58.66
N LEU A 106 60.00 13.44 -58.61
CA LEU A 106 61.34 12.89 -58.81
C LEU A 106 61.89 13.10 -60.22
N MET A 107 61.01 13.23 -61.22
CA MET A 107 61.37 13.41 -62.63
C MET A 107 61.66 14.87 -63.01
N MET A 108 61.42 15.82 -62.10
CA MET A 108 61.63 17.25 -62.37
C MET A 108 63.12 17.65 -62.42
N PRO A 109 63.51 18.61 -63.28
CA PRO A 109 64.89 19.09 -63.38
C PRO A 109 65.32 19.90 -62.14
N ALA A 110 66.62 20.03 -61.89
CA ALA A 110 67.15 20.77 -60.74
C ALA A 110 67.08 22.30 -60.93
N VAL A 111 65.89 22.87 -60.73
CA VAL A 111 65.63 24.32 -60.83
C VAL A 111 64.92 24.83 -59.58
N PHE A 112 64.94 26.15 -59.32
CA PHE A 112 64.25 26.75 -58.16
C PHE A 112 62.77 26.37 -58.07
N HIS A 113 62.08 26.28 -59.20
CA HIS A 113 60.68 25.84 -59.25
C HIS A 113 60.49 24.43 -58.66
N THR A 114 61.43 23.51 -58.93
CA THR A 114 61.40 22.14 -58.40
C THR A 114 61.57 22.12 -56.89
N VAL A 115 62.47 22.94 -56.35
CA VAL A 115 62.65 23.11 -54.89
C VAL A 115 61.37 23.63 -54.23
N ALA A 116 60.71 24.63 -54.83
CA ALA A 116 59.45 25.18 -54.35
C ALA A 116 58.30 24.14 -54.44
N SER A 117 58.17 23.44 -55.56
CA SER A 117 57.16 22.40 -55.78
C SER A 117 57.32 21.23 -54.80
N ARG A 118 58.55 20.74 -54.59
CA ARG A 118 58.85 19.69 -53.59
C ARG A 118 58.56 20.13 -52.17
N THR A 119 58.83 21.40 -51.86
CA THR A 119 58.50 21.98 -50.55
C THR A 119 57.00 22.03 -50.32
N GLN A 120 56.23 22.45 -51.32
CA GLN A 120 54.77 22.45 -51.25
C GLN A 120 54.20 21.05 -51.07
N LEU A 121 54.75 20.05 -51.79
CA LEU A 121 54.36 18.65 -51.63
C LEU A 121 54.66 18.13 -50.21
N ALA A 122 55.83 18.43 -49.65
CA ALA A 122 56.17 18.05 -48.28
C ALA A 122 55.19 18.65 -47.25
N VAL A 123 54.80 19.91 -47.41
CA VAL A 123 53.78 20.55 -46.55
C VAL A 123 52.42 19.89 -46.72
N GLU A 124 52.02 19.54 -47.95
CA GLU A 124 50.77 18.83 -48.22
C GLU A 124 50.76 17.44 -47.55
N MET A 125 51.85 16.67 -47.66
CA MET A 125 52.00 15.36 -47.02
C MET A 125 51.89 15.45 -45.50
N TYR A 126 52.47 16.49 -44.88
CA TYR A 126 52.32 16.74 -43.45
C TYR A 126 50.87 17.03 -43.04
N GLU A 127 50.15 17.85 -43.80
CA GLU A 127 48.73 18.13 -43.51
C GLU A 127 47.83 16.90 -43.70
N VAL A 128 48.11 16.06 -44.70
CA VAL A 128 47.44 14.76 -44.85
C VAL A 128 47.75 13.85 -43.67
N ALA A 129 49.01 13.79 -43.22
CA ALA A 129 49.41 13.00 -42.05
C ALA A 129 48.66 13.41 -40.77
N LYS A 130 48.48 14.72 -40.52
CA LYS A 130 47.67 15.22 -39.40
C LYS A 130 46.21 14.76 -39.47
N LYS A 131 45.60 14.84 -40.66
CA LYS A 131 44.22 14.39 -40.88
C LYS A 131 44.07 12.89 -40.65
N LEU A 132 45.03 12.09 -41.12
CA LEU A 132 45.07 10.65 -40.88
C LEU A 132 45.20 10.32 -39.39
N CYS A 133 46.10 10.98 -38.68
CA CYS A 133 46.30 10.76 -37.25
C CYS A 133 45.06 11.10 -36.44
N SER A 134 44.48 12.28 -36.65
CA SER A 134 43.24 12.70 -35.98
C SER A 134 42.07 11.76 -36.28
N PHE A 135 41.98 11.23 -37.51
CA PHE A 135 40.98 10.23 -37.85
C PHE A 135 41.18 8.93 -37.07
N CYS A 136 42.41 8.41 -37.00
CA CYS A 136 42.73 7.20 -36.23
C CYS A 136 42.46 7.40 -34.73
N GLU A 137 42.86 8.55 -34.15
CA GLU A 137 42.57 8.91 -32.76
C GLU A 137 41.06 8.87 -32.47
N GLY A 138 40.25 9.42 -33.38
CA GLY A 138 38.79 9.35 -33.29
C GLY A 138 38.25 7.92 -33.32
N LEU A 139 38.76 7.06 -34.22
CA LEU A 139 38.33 5.67 -34.29
C LEU A 139 38.63 4.91 -33.00
N VAL A 140 39.84 5.06 -32.44
CA VAL A 140 40.24 4.38 -31.20
C VAL A 140 39.47 4.92 -30.00
N HIS A 141 39.24 6.24 -29.95
CA HIS A 141 38.37 6.85 -28.94
C HIS A 141 36.94 6.28 -28.99
N ASP A 142 36.37 6.14 -30.19
CA ASP A 142 35.05 5.52 -30.36
C ASP A 142 35.05 4.05 -29.88
N GLU A 143 36.11 3.27 -30.14
CA GLU A 143 36.21 1.89 -29.63
C GLU A 143 36.25 1.86 -28.08
N HIS A 144 36.95 2.79 -27.44
CA HIS A 144 36.92 2.94 -25.97
C HIS A 144 35.52 3.27 -25.46
N LEU A 145 34.80 4.19 -26.12
CA LEU A 145 33.41 4.51 -25.76
C LEU A 145 32.45 3.33 -26.03
N GLN A 146 32.68 2.53 -27.07
CA GLN A 146 31.92 1.30 -27.30
C GLN A 146 32.15 0.28 -26.18
N HIS A 147 33.39 0.14 -25.70
CA HIS A 147 33.71 -0.69 -24.56
C HIS A 147 33.01 -0.20 -23.28
N GLN A 148 33.03 1.12 -23.00
CA GLN A 148 32.31 1.69 -21.87
C GLN A 148 30.79 1.49 -21.97
N GLY A 149 30.22 1.68 -23.16
CA GLY A 149 28.80 1.40 -23.42
C GLY A 149 28.46 -0.06 -23.21
N TRP A 150 29.33 -0.98 -23.63
CA TRP A 150 29.19 -2.41 -23.36
C TRP A 150 29.20 -2.71 -21.85
N ALA A 151 30.13 -2.13 -21.10
CA ALA A 151 30.18 -2.27 -19.65
C ALA A 151 28.89 -1.75 -18.97
N ALA A 152 28.36 -0.61 -19.43
CA ALA A 152 27.11 -0.06 -18.92
C ALA A 152 25.91 -1.01 -19.14
N ILE A 153 25.76 -1.59 -20.33
CA ILE A 153 24.66 -2.54 -20.56
C ILE A 153 24.84 -3.87 -19.81
N MET A 154 26.08 -4.30 -19.56
CA MET A 154 26.36 -5.47 -18.71
C MET A 154 26.00 -5.22 -17.24
N ALA A 155 26.32 -4.05 -16.69
CA ALA A 155 25.88 -3.65 -15.35
C ALA A 155 24.34 -3.67 -15.24
N ASN A 156 23.64 -3.14 -16.26
CA ASN A 156 22.17 -3.21 -16.31
C ASN A 156 21.66 -4.66 -16.34
N LEU A 157 22.29 -5.52 -17.15
CA LEU A 157 21.92 -6.92 -17.27
C LEU A 157 22.11 -7.67 -15.95
N GLU A 158 23.15 -7.36 -15.19
CA GLU A 158 23.42 -7.94 -13.86
C GLU A 158 22.33 -7.55 -12.85
N ASP A 159 21.95 -6.27 -12.80
CA ASP A 159 20.85 -5.78 -11.95
C ASP A 159 19.52 -6.47 -12.29
N CYS A 160 19.19 -6.55 -13.59
CA CYS A 160 18.01 -7.26 -14.08
C CYS A 160 18.05 -8.75 -13.70
N THR A 161 19.21 -9.39 -13.87
CA THR A 161 19.41 -10.81 -13.52
C THR A 161 19.17 -11.03 -12.02
N TYR A 162 19.73 -10.17 -11.16
CA TYR A 162 19.57 -10.26 -9.72
C TYR A 162 18.09 -10.06 -9.30
N SER A 163 17.42 -9.06 -9.88
CA SER A 163 15.99 -8.82 -9.64
C SER A 163 15.14 -10.05 -10.00
N TYR A 164 15.39 -10.65 -11.16
CA TYR A 164 14.71 -11.85 -11.63
C TYR A 164 14.97 -13.07 -10.72
N GLN A 165 16.23 -13.32 -10.34
CA GLN A 165 16.60 -14.38 -9.39
C GLN A 165 15.89 -14.22 -8.04
N LYS A 166 15.82 -12.99 -7.52
CA LYS A 166 15.13 -12.67 -6.27
C LYS A 166 13.63 -12.94 -6.35
N LEU A 167 12.99 -12.58 -7.48
CA LEU A 167 11.59 -12.87 -7.72
C LEU A 167 11.33 -14.37 -7.78
N LEU A 168 12.14 -15.12 -8.53
CA LEU A 168 12.05 -16.57 -8.62
C LEU A 168 12.18 -17.23 -7.25
N PHE A 169 13.21 -16.88 -6.48
CA PHE A 169 13.43 -17.42 -5.14
C PHE A 169 12.24 -17.14 -4.20
N LYS A 170 11.70 -15.92 -4.25
CA LYS A 170 10.52 -15.55 -3.45
C LYS A 170 9.30 -16.40 -3.81
N PHE A 171 9.07 -16.63 -5.10
CA PHE A 171 8.00 -17.48 -5.57
C PHE A 171 8.23 -18.95 -5.19
N GLU A 172 9.43 -19.50 -5.41
CA GLU A 172 9.76 -20.87 -5.04
C GLU A 172 9.51 -21.13 -3.55
N ASN A 173 9.92 -20.22 -2.66
CA ASN A 173 9.68 -20.35 -1.22
C ASN A 173 8.18 -20.41 -0.89
N VAL A 174 7.39 -19.45 -1.41
CA VAL A 174 5.93 -19.42 -1.16
C VAL A 174 5.24 -20.63 -1.77
N TYR A 175 5.65 -21.05 -2.96
CA TYR A 175 5.09 -22.21 -3.64
C TYR A 175 5.44 -23.52 -2.92
N SER A 176 6.66 -23.68 -2.40
CA SER A 176 7.05 -24.83 -1.57
C SER A 176 6.22 -24.92 -0.30
N ASN A 177 5.96 -23.79 0.38
CA ASN A 177 5.08 -23.77 1.56
C ASN A 177 3.64 -24.13 1.17
N TYR A 178 3.15 -23.61 0.04
CA TYR A 178 1.85 -23.99 -0.50
C TYR A 178 1.77 -25.50 -0.74
N LEU A 179 2.74 -26.11 -1.42
CA LEU A 179 2.78 -27.56 -1.69
C LEU A 179 2.68 -28.40 -0.42
N GLN A 180 3.37 -27.99 0.66
CA GLN A 180 3.30 -28.68 1.96
C GLN A 180 1.91 -28.55 2.62
N SER A 181 1.19 -27.46 2.33
CA SER A 181 -0.14 -27.18 2.89
C SER A 181 -1.32 -27.64 2.02
N ILE A 182 -1.09 -28.20 0.81
CA ILE A 182 -2.18 -28.53 -0.13
C ILE A 182 -3.25 -29.41 0.51
N ASP A 183 -2.83 -30.45 1.24
CA ASP A 183 -3.79 -31.40 1.81
C ASP A 183 -4.51 -30.81 3.03
N ASP A 184 -3.87 -29.93 3.80
CA ASP A 184 -4.53 -29.13 4.84
C ASP A 184 -5.57 -28.17 4.24
N ILE A 185 -5.24 -27.51 3.13
CA ILE A 185 -6.17 -26.63 2.41
C ILE A 185 -7.41 -27.42 1.93
N LYS A 186 -7.22 -28.61 1.35
CA LYS A 186 -8.33 -29.49 0.96
C LYS A 186 -9.18 -29.91 2.14
N LEU A 187 -8.56 -30.22 3.28
CA LEU A 187 -9.27 -30.56 4.51
C LEU A 187 -10.11 -29.38 5.01
N LYS A 188 -9.55 -28.17 5.03
CA LYS A 188 -10.26 -26.93 5.39
C LYS A 188 -11.45 -26.65 4.47
N LEU A 189 -11.29 -26.85 3.16
CA LEU A 189 -12.39 -26.73 2.21
C LEU A 189 -13.49 -27.78 2.44
N THR A 190 -13.11 -29.00 2.82
CA THR A 190 -14.06 -30.07 3.17
C THR A 190 -14.83 -29.72 4.45
N HIS A 191 -14.13 -29.21 5.49
CA HIS A 191 -14.75 -28.73 6.72
C HIS A 191 -15.73 -27.58 6.46
N LEU A 192 -15.38 -26.63 5.58
CA LEU A 192 -16.31 -25.59 5.16
C LEU A 192 -17.54 -26.18 4.47
N GLY A 193 -17.39 -27.20 3.61
CA GLY A 193 -18.52 -27.90 3.01
C GLY A 193 -19.50 -28.47 4.05
N THR A 194 -18.97 -29.11 5.10
CA THR A 194 -19.78 -29.57 6.24
C THR A 194 -20.45 -28.40 6.97
N ALA A 195 -19.70 -27.32 7.25
CA ALA A 195 -20.23 -26.14 7.91
C ALA A 195 -21.34 -25.47 7.09
N VAL A 196 -21.21 -25.39 5.76
CA VAL A 196 -22.25 -24.85 4.85
C VAL A 196 -23.54 -25.69 4.93
N SER A 197 -23.43 -27.01 4.94
CA SER A 197 -24.58 -27.93 5.12
C SER A 197 -25.27 -27.75 6.47
N ILE A 198 -24.52 -27.37 7.51
CA ILE A 198 -25.06 -27.03 8.83
C ILE A 198 -25.70 -25.64 8.81
N MET A 199 -25.01 -24.61 8.30
CA MET A 199 -25.50 -23.22 8.27
C MET A 199 -26.78 -23.05 7.48
N SER A 200 -26.99 -23.82 6.40
CA SER A 200 -28.23 -23.79 5.63
C SER A 200 -29.45 -24.30 6.41
N LYS A 201 -29.22 -25.04 7.50
CA LYS A 201 -30.27 -25.59 8.37
C LYS A 201 -30.44 -24.82 9.69
N ILE A 202 -29.53 -23.89 10.02
CA ILE A 202 -29.63 -23.06 11.22
C ILE A 202 -30.58 -21.89 10.91
N PRO A 203 -31.73 -21.76 11.60
CA PRO A 203 -32.58 -20.59 11.46
C PRO A 203 -31.91 -19.34 12.00
N LEU A 204 -31.96 -18.23 11.26
CA LEU A 204 -31.53 -16.94 11.76
C LEU A 204 -32.64 -16.35 12.64
N LEU A 205 -32.28 -15.80 13.80
CA LEU A 205 -33.24 -15.10 14.65
C LEU A 205 -33.53 -13.71 14.08
N GLU A 206 -34.80 -13.42 13.82
CA GLU A 206 -35.25 -12.14 13.26
C GLU A 206 -34.82 -10.93 14.12
N CYS A 207 -34.79 -11.09 15.45
CA CYS A 207 -34.38 -10.02 16.37
C CYS A 207 -32.93 -9.54 16.15
N LEU A 208 -32.07 -10.36 15.51
CA LEU A 208 -30.70 -10.00 15.15
C LEU A 208 -30.63 -9.08 13.91
N THR A 209 -31.64 -9.10 13.06
CA THR A 209 -31.66 -8.34 11.80
C THR A 209 -32.57 -7.11 11.84
N ARG A 210 -33.50 -7.04 12.80
CA ARG A 210 -34.46 -5.92 12.96
C ARG A 210 -33.79 -4.54 13.10
N HIS A 211 -32.69 -4.42 13.86
CA HIS A 211 -32.00 -3.14 14.04
C HIS A 211 -31.33 -2.66 12.75
N SER A 212 -30.65 -3.55 12.03
CA SER A 212 -30.03 -3.26 10.74
C SER A 212 -31.07 -2.88 9.68
N TYR A 213 -32.26 -3.49 9.71
CA TYR A 213 -33.37 -3.12 8.82
C TYR A 213 -33.93 -1.72 9.15
N ARG A 214 -34.04 -1.38 10.44
CA ARG A 214 -34.53 -0.07 10.91
C ARG A 214 -33.55 1.08 10.64
N GLU A 215 -32.23 0.85 10.77
CA GLU A 215 -31.22 1.84 10.39
C GLU A 215 -31.17 2.09 8.87
N CYS A 216 -31.36 1.05 8.05
CA CYS A 216 -31.45 1.20 6.59
C CYS A 216 -32.71 1.96 6.15
N LEU A 217 -33.86 1.72 6.79
CA LEU A 217 -35.11 2.47 6.55
C LEU A 217 -35.01 3.92 7.02
N GLY A 218 -34.42 4.17 8.20
CA GLY A 218 -34.22 5.53 8.72
C GLY A 218 -33.30 6.42 7.86
N ARG A 219 -32.37 5.82 7.11
CA ARG A 219 -31.56 6.54 6.10
C ARG A 219 -32.32 6.84 4.80
N LEU A 220 -33.37 6.09 4.48
CA LEU A 220 -34.23 6.35 3.33
C LEU A 220 -35.26 7.45 3.65
N ASP A 221 -35.81 7.44 4.87
CA ASP A 221 -36.82 8.41 5.32
C ASP A 221 -36.22 9.80 5.63
N SER A 222 -34.92 9.90 5.89
CA SER A 222 -34.22 11.19 6.03
C SER A 222 -33.88 11.86 4.68
N SER A 223 -34.16 11.20 3.55
CA SER A 223 -33.95 11.76 2.21
C SER A 223 -35.21 12.37 1.58
N VAL A 224 -36.37 12.34 2.24
CA VAL A 224 -37.62 12.91 1.71
C VAL A 224 -38.22 13.91 2.70
N GLY A 225 -37.73 15.15 2.60
CA GLY A 225 -38.44 16.42 2.84
C GLY A 225 -39.23 16.63 4.13
N HIS A 226 -38.74 17.53 4.99
CA HIS A 226 -39.44 18.81 5.18
C HIS A 226 -38.51 19.88 5.76
N GLY A 227 -38.44 21.00 5.04
CA GLY A 227 -37.91 22.25 5.57
C GLY A 227 -38.94 22.94 6.47
N GLY A 228 -38.41 23.73 7.39
CA GLY A 228 -39.07 24.90 7.97
C GLY A 228 -40.25 24.63 8.89
N ALA A 229 -40.00 24.64 10.21
CA ALA A 229 -40.64 25.59 11.12
C ALA A 229 -39.97 25.50 12.49
N GLU A 230 -39.49 26.66 12.92
CA GLU A 230 -38.86 26.96 14.19
C GLU A 230 -39.83 26.72 15.36
N SER A 231 -39.29 26.29 16.49
CA SER A 231 -39.81 26.65 17.82
C SER A 231 -38.65 26.53 18.80
N GLU A 232 -38.01 27.67 19.05
CA GLU A 232 -37.19 27.92 20.23
C GLU A 232 -38.06 27.79 21.49
N GLU A 233 -37.52 27.22 22.57
CA GLU A 233 -37.16 28.04 23.74
C GLU A 233 -36.49 27.20 24.85
N THR A 234 -35.28 27.66 25.18
CA THR A 234 -34.68 27.81 26.51
C THR A 234 -34.07 26.61 27.24
N GLU A 235 -32.76 26.52 26.98
CA GLU A 235 -31.61 26.30 27.85
C GLU A 235 -31.76 26.55 29.36
N ASP A 236 -31.04 25.74 30.16
CA ASP A 236 -29.94 26.15 31.06
C ASP A 236 -29.59 24.99 32.04
N GLU A 237 -28.35 24.62 32.37
CA GLU A 237 -27.02 25.10 31.99
C GLU A 237 -25.97 24.10 32.55
N LYS A 238 -24.79 24.00 31.88
CA LYS A 238 -23.42 23.90 32.45
C LYS A 238 -22.92 22.61 33.16
N SER A 239 -21.65 22.14 33.05
CA SER A 239 -20.40 22.63 32.40
C SER A 239 -19.32 21.52 32.32
N ALA A 240 -18.32 21.76 31.45
CA ALA A 240 -16.88 21.42 31.54
C ALA A 240 -16.46 19.93 31.40
N GLU A 241 -15.37 19.53 30.75
CA GLU A 241 -14.15 20.23 30.32
C GLU A 241 -13.41 19.39 29.26
N LEU A 242 -12.62 20.07 28.43
CA LEU A 242 -11.71 19.55 27.41
C LEU A 242 -10.45 18.90 28.01
N VAL A 243 -9.98 17.79 27.43
CA VAL A 243 -8.54 17.50 27.30
C VAL A 243 -8.27 16.86 25.93
N LEU A 244 -7.30 17.43 25.23
CA LEU A 244 -6.78 17.04 23.93
C LEU A 244 -5.73 15.91 24.01
N SER A 245 -5.58 15.24 22.86
CA SER A 245 -4.40 14.55 22.27
C SER A 245 -4.20 13.04 22.52
N SER A 246 -4.32 12.25 21.44
CA SER A 246 -3.15 11.78 20.65
C SER A 246 -3.59 11.01 19.40
N ASP A 247 -3.07 11.43 18.24
CA ASP A 247 -3.19 10.82 16.92
C ASP A 247 -2.37 9.52 16.76
N ILE A 248 -2.93 8.50 16.08
CA ILE A 248 -2.28 7.57 15.11
C ILE A 248 -3.39 7.06 14.14
N PRO A 249 -3.16 6.92 12.81
CA PRO A 249 -4.21 6.92 11.80
C PRO A 249 -4.85 5.54 11.58
N ARG A 250 -6.19 5.50 11.60
CA ARG A 250 -6.97 4.33 11.14
C ARG A 250 -7.13 4.38 9.63
N VAL A 251 -6.60 3.34 8.99
CA VAL A 251 -6.76 3.02 7.57
C VAL A 251 -8.26 2.96 7.22
N HIS A 252 -8.67 3.83 6.31
CA HIS A 252 -10.00 3.79 5.70
C HIS A 252 -10.13 2.58 4.77
N ASN A 253 -11.00 1.63 5.12
CA ASN A 253 -11.66 0.78 4.13
C ASN A 253 -13.16 1.12 4.15
N LYS A 254 -13.54 2.13 3.36
CA LYS A 254 -14.93 2.36 2.98
C LYS A 254 -15.26 1.37 1.85
N SER A 255 -15.97 0.29 2.17
CA SER A 255 -16.70 -0.47 1.15
C SER A 255 -17.97 0.31 0.81
N LEU A 256 -18.03 0.81 -0.42
CA LEU A 256 -19.21 1.43 -1.03
C LEU A 256 -20.23 0.33 -1.28
N LEU A 257 -21.35 0.35 -0.56
CA LEU A 257 -22.47 -0.55 -0.81
C LEU A 257 -23.11 -0.21 -2.16
N GLY A 258 -23.13 -1.21 -3.04
CA GLY A 258 -23.81 -1.19 -4.32
C GLY A 258 -25.33 -1.16 -4.18
N SER A 259 -25.94 -0.31 -5.01
CA SER A 259 -27.36 -0.16 -5.24
C SER A 259 -27.99 -1.48 -5.72
N PHE A 260 -29.08 -1.93 -5.09
CA PHE A 260 -29.92 -3.00 -5.61
C PHE A 260 -31.09 -2.42 -6.42
N CYS A 261 -31.19 -2.83 -7.70
CA CYS A 261 -32.34 -2.61 -8.56
C CYS A 261 -33.41 -3.69 -8.33
N LYS A 262 -34.68 -3.28 -8.22
CA LYS A 262 -35.85 -4.12 -8.55
C LYS A 262 -36.33 -3.72 -9.94
N SER A 263 -36.46 -4.70 -10.82
CA SER A 263 -37.18 -4.57 -12.09
C SER A 263 -38.49 -5.33 -11.97
N VAL A 264 -39.62 -4.64 -12.14
CA VAL A 264 -40.84 -5.11 -12.84
C VAL A 264 -41.51 -3.85 -13.38
N GLU A 265 -41.50 -3.67 -14.70
CA GLU A 265 -42.26 -2.65 -15.41
C GLU A 265 -43.73 -3.09 -15.57
N HIS A 266 -44.67 -2.15 -15.39
CA HIS A 266 -45.92 -2.15 -16.14
C HIS A 266 -46.20 -0.72 -16.62
N SER A 267 -46.17 -0.56 -17.94
CA SER A 267 -46.59 0.61 -18.69
C SER A 267 -48.10 0.60 -18.91
N ALA A 268 -48.70 1.79 -19.01
CA ALA A 268 -50.07 1.99 -19.50
C ALA A 268 -50.09 3.07 -20.61
N LEU A 269 -50.53 2.61 -21.79
CA LEU A 269 -51.35 3.23 -22.86
C LEU A 269 -51.04 4.65 -23.38
N ASP A 270 -50.90 4.83 -24.71
CA ASP A 270 -52.07 5.00 -25.61
C ASP A 270 -51.73 5.03 -27.13
N SER A 271 -52.74 4.64 -27.93
CA SER A 271 -53.06 5.00 -29.32
C SER A 271 -52.65 4.12 -30.54
N THR A 272 -53.73 3.62 -31.17
CA THR A 272 -54.04 3.46 -32.62
C THR A 272 -53.99 2.05 -33.28
N ASP A 273 -55.20 1.57 -33.57
CA ASP A 273 -55.69 0.45 -34.44
C ASP A 273 -55.30 0.64 -35.94
N PRO A 274 -55.60 -0.24 -36.94
CA PRO A 274 -56.39 -1.48 -36.92
C PRO A 274 -55.86 -2.71 -37.71
N GLY A 275 -56.42 -3.91 -37.47
CA GLY A 275 -56.22 -5.03 -38.42
C GLY A 275 -56.62 -6.47 -38.08
N ASN A 276 -57.89 -6.71 -37.75
CA ASN A 276 -58.72 -7.81 -38.31
C ASN A 276 -58.53 -9.30 -37.90
N VAL A 277 -59.70 -9.96 -37.80
CA VAL A 277 -60.04 -11.40 -37.95
C VAL A 277 -60.15 -12.30 -36.70
N LYS A 278 -61.42 -12.39 -36.21
CA LYS A 278 -62.28 -13.59 -35.96
C LYS A 278 -61.75 -14.74 -35.08
N GLU A 279 -62.54 -15.49 -34.32
CA GLU A 279 -63.97 -15.69 -34.05
C GLU A 279 -63.97 -16.60 -32.80
N ASP A 280 -64.77 -16.34 -31.76
CA ASP A 280 -65.99 -17.11 -31.39
C ASP A 280 -65.72 -17.73 -29.99
N ARG A 281 -66.63 -17.79 -29.01
CA ARG A 281 -68.05 -17.46 -28.92
C ARG A 281 -68.49 -17.61 -27.45
N GLU A 282 -69.43 -16.76 -27.04
CA GLU A 282 -70.58 -17.01 -26.14
C GLU A 282 -70.33 -17.48 -24.68
N SER A 283 -70.98 -16.97 -23.63
CA SER A 283 -72.25 -16.23 -23.47
C SER A 283 -72.27 -15.63 -22.04
N SER A 284 -72.60 -14.34 -21.86
CA SER A 284 -73.92 -13.80 -21.42
C SER A 284 -74.33 -14.22 -20.00
N GLN A 285 -74.84 -13.38 -19.09
CA GLN A 285 -75.31 -11.99 -19.07
C GLN A 285 -75.62 -11.65 -17.59
N ASN A 286 -75.40 -10.39 -17.20
CA ASN A 286 -76.19 -9.46 -16.34
C ASN A 286 -77.02 -10.03 -15.15
N THR A 287 -77.17 -9.40 -13.98
CA THR A 287 -77.66 -8.01 -13.78
C THR A 287 -77.60 -7.64 -12.27
N THR A 288 -77.12 -6.42 -11.97
CA THR A 288 -77.61 -5.43 -10.97
C THR A 288 -77.76 -5.70 -9.44
N VAL A 289 -77.09 -4.80 -8.70
CA VAL A 289 -77.63 -3.86 -7.66
C VAL A 289 -77.51 -4.21 -6.15
N GLU A 290 -76.81 -3.28 -5.48
CA GLU A 290 -76.90 -2.74 -4.11
C GLU A 290 -76.71 -3.61 -2.84
N ASP A 291 -75.61 -3.26 -2.16
CA ASP A 291 -75.54 -2.74 -0.78
C ASP A 291 -75.94 -3.66 0.39
N SER A 292 -74.95 -4.08 1.19
CA SER A 292 -75.05 -4.18 2.65
C SER A 292 -73.71 -4.58 3.30
N LYS A 293 -73.28 -3.75 4.25
CA LYS A 293 -72.15 -3.91 5.16
C LYS A 293 -72.23 -5.23 5.96
N THR A 294 -71.12 -5.97 6.01
CA THR A 294 -70.73 -6.71 7.23
C THR A 294 -69.21 -6.79 7.33
N SER A 295 -68.69 -6.21 8.41
CA SER A 295 -67.34 -6.30 8.93
C SER A 295 -66.88 -7.75 9.10
N VAL A 296 -65.74 -8.11 8.52
CA VAL A 296 -65.03 -9.36 8.83
C VAL A 296 -63.71 -9.01 9.50
N GLU A 297 -63.59 -9.43 10.75
CA GLU A 297 -62.38 -9.42 11.56
C GLU A 297 -61.26 -10.18 10.81
N LEU A 298 -60.12 -9.52 10.61
CA LEU A 298 -58.91 -10.17 10.14
C LEU A 298 -58.22 -10.83 11.34
N ASN A 299 -58.17 -12.15 11.34
CA ASN A 299 -57.35 -12.94 12.27
C ASN A 299 -55.86 -12.62 12.08
N GLU A 300 -55.17 -12.21 13.14
CA GLU A 300 -53.72 -11.90 13.20
C GLU A 300 -52.79 -13.13 13.10
N THR A 301 -53.16 -14.20 12.39
CA THR A 301 -52.35 -15.45 12.39
C THR A 301 -51.46 -15.71 11.17
N ASP A 302 -51.44 -14.83 10.15
CA ASP A 302 -50.61 -15.05 8.96
C ASP A 302 -49.53 -13.95 8.78
N LEU A 303 -48.69 -13.72 9.80
CA LEU A 303 -47.39 -13.09 9.57
C LEU A 303 -46.46 -14.14 8.93
N PRO A 304 -45.77 -13.85 7.81
CA PRO A 304 -44.84 -14.79 7.20
C PRO A 304 -43.74 -15.13 8.20
N SER A 305 -43.58 -16.41 8.52
CA SER A 305 -42.50 -16.89 9.38
C SER A 305 -41.15 -16.47 8.78
N PHE A 306 -40.30 -15.82 9.60
CA PHE A 306 -38.95 -15.43 9.19
C PHE A 306 -38.13 -16.69 8.90
N ASN A 307 -38.08 -17.09 7.62
CA ASN A 307 -37.48 -18.34 7.16
C ASN A 307 -36.19 -18.06 6.39
N VAL A 308 -35.23 -17.44 7.06
CA VAL A 308 -33.90 -17.12 6.52
C VAL A 308 -32.88 -17.97 7.28
N SER A 309 -32.08 -18.76 6.58
CA SER A 309 -30.99 -19.50 7.23
C SER A 309 -29.80 -18.59 7.53
N LEU A 310 -28.93 -19.01 8.45
CA LEU A 310 -27.67 -18.32 8.71
C LEU A 310 -26.82 -18.19 7.43
N LEU A 311 -26.83 -19.23 6.58
CA LEU A 311 -26.13 -19.22 5.30
C LEU A 311 -26.70 -18.19 4.32
N ASP A 312 -28.03 -18.06 4.23
CA ASP A 312 -28.68 -17.10 3.34
C ASP A 312 -28.29 -15.67 3.70
N TRP A 313 -28.25 -15.37 5.00
CA TRP A 313 -27.83 -14.07 5.48
C TRP A 313 -26.37 -13.78 5.13
N ILE A 314 -25.46 -14.74 5.34
CA ILE A 314 -24.03 -14.61 4.99
C ILE A 314 -23.85 -14.33 3.50
N ASN A 315 -24.52 -15.10 2.64
CA ASN A 315 -24.40 -14.99 1.18
C ASN A 315 -24.92 -13.65 0.62
N VAL A 316 -25.78 -12.94 1.36
CA VAL A 316 -26.29 -11.62 0.94
C VAL A 316 -25.39 -10.47 1.41
N GLN A 317 -24.54 -10.67 2.41
CA GLN A 317 -23.71 -9.58 2.96
C GLN A 317 -22.66 -9.03 1.97
N ASP A 318 -22.11 -9.87 1.10
CA ASP A 318 -21.03 -9.49 0.18
C ASP A 318 -21.23 -10.07 -1.23
N ARG A 319 -22.35 -9.78 -1.89
CA ARG A 319 -22.55 -10.21 -3.30
C ARG A 319 -21.61 -9.42 -4.23
N PRO A 320 -20.86 -10.09 -5.15
CA PRO A 320 -21.02 -11.47 -5.63
C PRO A 320 -20.11 -12.53 -4.96
N ASN A 321 -19.45 -12.24 -3.84
CA ASN A 321 -18.53 -13.14 -3.13
C ASN A 321 -19.26 -14.06 -2.13
N ASP A 322 -20.24 -14.83 -2.61
CA ASP A 322 -20.87 -15.86 -1.78
C ASP A 322 -19.90 -17.02 -1.46
N VAL A 323 -20.29 -17.88 -0.52
CA VAL A 323 -19.43 -18.98 -0.04
C VAL A 323 -19.11 -19.97 -1.16
N GLU A 324 -20.04 -20.22 -2.08
CA GLU A 324 -19.82 -21.11 -3.23
C GLU A 324 -18.76 -20.53 -4.18
N SER A 325 -18.83 -19.22 -4.46
CA SER A 325 -17.85 -18.53 -5.29
C SER A 325 -16.47 -18.52 -4.65
N LEU A 326 -16.38 -18.39 -3.33
CA LEU A 326 -15.12 -18.50 -2.59
C LEU A 326 -14.48 -19.88 -2.80
N VAL A 327 -15.25 -20.95 -2.58
CA VAL A 327 -14.79 -22.33 -2.76
C VAL A 327 -14.36 -22.59 -4.21
N ARG A 328 -15.17 -22.14 -5.17
CA ARG A 328 -14.86 -22.27 -6.61
C ARG A 328 -13.56 -21.55 -6.98
N LYS A 329 -13.36 -20.32 -6.48
CA LYS A 329 -12.12 -19.54 -6.68
C LYS A 329 -10.90 -20.24 -6.05
N CYS A 330 -11.06 -20.90 -4.90
CA CYS A 330 -10.00 -21.70 -4.30
C CYS A 330 -9.60 -22.88 -5.20
N PHE A 331 -10.57 -23.68 -5.66
CA PHE A 331 -10.29 -24.81 -6.54
C PHE A 331 -9.69 -24.40 -7.88
N ASP A 332 -10.16 -23.29 -8.49
CA ASP A 332 -9.58 -22.75 -9.73
C ASP A 332 -8.12 -22.27 -9.51
N SER A 333 -7.86 -21.61 -8.38
CA SER A 333 -6.49 -21.21 -8.04
C SER A 333 -5.59 -22.45 -7.85
N MET A 334 -6.08 -23.48 -7.15
CA MET A 334 -5.34 -24.72 -6.92
C MET A 334 -5.05 -25.50 -8.22
N SER A 335 -6.00 -25.54 -9.17
CA SER A 335 -5.82 -26.22 -10.46
C SER A 335 -4.77 -25.53 -11.33
N ARG A 336 -4.74 -24.20 -11.33
CA ARG A 336 -3.74 -23.39 -12.03
C ARG A 336 -2.35 -23.49 -11.38
N LEU A 337 -2.30 -23.82 -10.09
CA LEU A 337 -1.10 -24.06 -9.31
C LEU A 337 -0.70 -25.55 -9.27
N ASP A 338 -1.21 -26.37 -10.19
CA ASP A 338 -0.86 -27.79 -10.24
C ASP A 338 0.66 -27.97 -10.48
N PRO A 339 1.35 -28.81 -9.69
CA PRO A 339 2.76 -29.12 -9.89
C PRO A 339 3.14 -29.52 -11.32
N LYS A 340 2.26 -30.19 -12.06
CA LYS A 340 2.49 -30.61 -13.45
C LYS A 340 2.63 -29.42 -14.40
N ILE A 341 2.04 -28.27 -14.05
CA ILE A 341 2.12 -27.03 -14.83
C ILE A 341 3.29 -26.17 -14.33
N ILE A 342 3.42 -26.03 -13.02
CA ILE A 342 4.38 -25.10 -12.41
C ILE A 342 5.81 -25.63 -12.45
N GLN A 343 6.04 -26.92 -12.22
CA GLN A 343 7.40 -27.48 -12.18
C GLN A 343 8.16 -27.36 -13.51
N PRO A 344 7.56 -27.67 -14.69
CA PRO A 344 8.21 -27.41 -15.97
C PRO A 344 8.56 -25.93 -16.16
N PHE A 345 7.66 -25.02 -15.80
CA PHE A 345 7.91 -23.59 -15.89
C PHE A 345 9.05 -23.12 -14.97
N LEU A 346 9.16 -23.66 -13.74
CA LEU A 346 10.29 -23.38 -12.86
C LEU A 346 11.63 -23.87 -13.44
N VAL A 347 11.62 -24.99 -14.17
CA VAL A 347 12.81 -25.47 -14.90
C VAL A 347 13.19 -24.49 -16.02
N GLU A 348 12.21 -24.01 -16.80
CA GLU A 348 12.42 -22.97 -17.82
C GLU A 348 13.01 -21.70 -17.20
N CYS A 349 12.48 -21.24 -16.06
CA CYS A 349 12.99 -20.06 -15.35
C CYS A 349 14.47 -20.22 -14.97
N ARG A 350 14.85 -21.40 -14.45
CA ARG A 350 16.25 -21.72 -14.11
C ARG A 350 17.15 -21.81 -15.35
N GLN A 351 16.63 -22.28 -16.47
CA GLN A 351 17.35 -22.26 -17.75
C GLN A 351 17.55 -20.83 -18.25
N THR A 352 16.57 -19.94 -18.09
CA THR A 352 16.70 -18.51 -18.41
C THR A 352 17.83 -17.87 -17.58
N ILE A 353 17.95 -18.20 -16.29
CA ILE A 353 19.08 -17.76 -15.44
C ILE A 353 20.42 -18.28 -15.99
N ALA A 354 20.50 -19.57 -16.35
CA ALA A 354 21.73 -20.13 -16.93
C ALA A 354 22.12 -19.45 -18.25
N LYS A 355 21.14 -19.07 -19.08
CA LYS A 355 21.38 -18.28 -20.31
C LYS A 355 21.88 -16.87 -20.00
N LEU A 356 21.30 -16.21 -18.98
CA LEU A 356 21.71 -14.89 -18.51
C LEU A 356 23.14 -14.91 -17.96
N ASP A 357 23.57 -16.01 -17.32
CA ASP A 357 24.91 -16.12 -16.74
C ASP A 357 25.99 -16.61 -17.72
N ASN A 358 25.74 -16.50 -19.02
CA ASN A 358 26.72 -16.91 -20.03
C ASN A 358 27.92 -15.94 -20.09
N GLN A 359 28.99 -16.31 -19.38
CA GLN A 359 30.23 -15.53 -19.29
C GLN A 359 30.91 -15.26 -20.64
N ASN A 360 30.79 -16.18 -21.62
CA ASN A 360 31.35 -15.96 -22.95
C ASN A 360 30.64 -14.83 -23.73
N MET A 361 29.35 -14.64 -23.43
CA MET A 361 28.57 -13.54 -24.03
C MET A 361 28.79 -12.22 -23.27
N LYS A 362 28.91 -12.26 -21.94
CA LYS A 362 29.19 -11.08 -21.10
C LYS A 362 30.59 -10.48 -21.32
N ALA A 363 31.62 -11.32 -21.43
CA ALA A 363 33.00 -10.86 -21.51
C ALA A 363 33.56 -10.92 -22.95
N ILE A 364 34.13 -9.81 -23.41
CA ILE A 364 34.89 -9.75 -24.67
C ILE A 364 36.36 -10.08 -24.37
N LYS A 365 36.73 -11.36 -24.46
CA LYS A 365 38.09 -11.83 -24.15
C LYS A 365 39.14 -11.06 -24.98
N GLY A 366 40.15 -10.52 -24.31
CA GLY A 366 41.28 -9.79 -24.92
C GLY A 366 40.94 -8.38 -25.46
N LEU A 367 39.76 -7.83 -25.15
CA LEU A 367 39.39 -6.49 -25.62
C LEU A 367 40.32 -5.40 -25.07
N GLU A 368 40.65 -5.46 -23.78
CA GLU A 368 41.54 -4.49 -23.14
C GLU A 368 42.96 -4.53 -23.75
N ASP A 369 43.51 -5.73 -23.95
CA ASP A 369 44.81 -5.91 -24.63
C ASP A 369 44.79 -5.32 -26.05
N ARG A 370 43.67 -5.52 -26.76
CA ARG A 370 43.48 -4.98 -28.11
C ARG A 370 43.38 -3.46 -28.12
N LEU A 371 42.63 -2.87 -27.19
CA LEU A 371 42.52 -1.42 -27.03
C LEU A 371 43.88 -0.81 -26.68
N TYR A 372 44.64 -1.46 -25.79
CA TYR A 372 46.00 -1.04 -25.46
C TYR A 372 46.93 -1.11 -26.68
N ALA A 373 46.83 -2.15 -27.51
CA ALA A 373 47.59 -2.23 -28.77
C ALA A 373 47.20 -1.11 -29.75
N LEU A 374 45.92 -0.75 -29.83
CA LEU A 374 45.46 0.39 -30.64
C LEU A 374 46.02 1.72 -30.11
N ASP A 375 46.06 1.91 -28.79
CA ASP A 375 46.67 3.11 -28.19
C ASP A 375 48.17 3.23 -28.53
N GLN A 376 48.90 2.10 -28.56
CA GLN A 376 50.30 2.09 -29.04
C GLN A 376 50.41 2.47 -30.52
N MET A 377 49.45 2.03 -31.35
CA MET A 377 49.41 2.41 -32.75
C MET A 377 49.15 3.91 -32.94
N ILE A 378 48.29 4.50 -32.11
CA ILE A 378 48.07 5.96 -32.08
C ILE A 378 49.34 6.69 -31.68
N ALA A 379 50.05 6.25 -30.65
CA ALA A 379 51.33 6.85 -30.27
C ALA A 379 52.37 6.79 -31.42
N SER A 380 52.41 5.67 -32.16
CA SER A 380 53.26 5.56 -33.36
C SER A 380 52.78 6.47 -34.49
N CYS A 381 51.47 6.67 -34.64
CA CYS A 381 50.88 7.61 -35.61
C CYS A 381 51.33 9.05 -35.33
N SER A 382 51.23 9.51 -34.08
CA SER A 382 51.67 10.85 -33.66
C SER A 382 53.17 11.05 -33.88
N ARG A 383 53.98 10.02 -33.66
CA ARG A 383 55.43 10.06 -33.97
C ARG A 383 55.68 10.25 -35.48
N LEU A 384 55.00 9.49 -36.34
CA LEU A 384 55.14 9.63 -37.79
C LEU A 384 54.71 11.04 -38.26
N VAL A 385 53.66 11.61 -37.67
CA VAL A 385 53.25 13.00 -37.95
C VAL A 385 54.34 14.00 -37.56
N ASN A 386 54.99 13.82 -36.42
CA ASN A 386 56.10 14.67 -36.01
C ASN A 386 57.31 14.53 -36.93
N GLU A 387 57.65 13.33 -37.38
CA GLU A 387 58.70 13.13 -38.39
C GLU A 387 58.38 13.85 -39.72
N GLN A 388 57.12 13.75 -40.18
CA GLN A 388 56.66 14.48 -41.38
C GLN A 388 56.74 16.00 -41.18
N LYS A 389 56.43 16.49 -39.98
CA LYS A 389 56.54 17.91 -39.61
C LYS A 389 57.98 18.40 -39.73
N ASP A 390 58.91 17.67 -39.12
CA ASP A 390 60.32 18.04 -39.07
C ASP A 390 60.93 18.04 -40.49
N LEU A 391 60.58 17.04 -41.31
CA LEU A 391 60.95 16.99 -42.72
C LEU A 391 60.39 18.21 -43.47
N ALA A 392 59.07 18.46 -43.40
CA ALA A 392 58.44 19.60 -44.08
C ALA A 392 59.04 20.96 -43.66
N GLN A 393 59.38 21.14 -42.39
CA GLN A 393 60.09 22.32 -41.90
C GLN A 393 61.50 22.43 -42.50
N GLY A 394 62.20 21.31 -42.66
CA GLY A 394 63.48 21.23 -43.38
C GLY A 394 63.36 21.69 -44.83
N PHE A 395 62.32 21.26 -45.56
CA PHE A 395 62.04 21.73 -46.92
C PHE A 395 61.82 23.25 -46.96
N LEU A 396 60.98 23.79 -46.08
CA LEU A 396 60.71 25.24 -45.98
C LEU A 396 61.96 26.06 -45.68
N ALA A 397 62.81 25.59 -44.77
CA ALA A 397 64.07 26.25 -44.45
C ALA A 397 65.05 26.24 -45.64
N ASN A 398 65.12 25.11 -46.33
CA ASN A 398 65.94 24.94 -47.52
C ASN A 398 65.48 25.82 -48.69
N GLN A 399 64.17 25.90 -48.94
CA GLN A 399 63.59 26.79 -49.95
C GLN A 399 63.96 28.25 -49.68
N LYS A 400 63.71 28.74 -48.45
CA LYS A 400 64.05 30.12 -48.06
C LYS A 400 65.54 30.42 -48.23
N ARG A 401 66.41 29.46 -47.90
CA ARG A 401 67.86 29.60 -48.06
C ARG A 401 68.25 29.69 -49.54
N ALA A 402 67.68 28.84 -50.39
CA ALA A 402 67.93 28.84 -51.83
C ALA A 402 67.45 30.15 -52.47
N GLU A 403 66.25 30.64 -52.11
CA GLU A 403 65.70 31.92 -52.58
C GLU A 403 66.56 33.14 -52.18
N ASN A 404 67.16 33.10 -50.99
CA ASN A 404 68.03 34.17 -50.49
C ASN A 404 69.42 34.16 -51.14
N LEU A 405 70.02 32.99 -51.35
CA LEU A 405 71.36 32.86 -51.94
C LEU A 405 71.37 33.09 -53.46
N LYS A 406 70.30 32.68 -54.16
CA LYS A 406 70.17 32.76 -55.63
C LYS A 406 71.34 32.14 -56.41
N ASP A 407 72.07 31.21 -55.82
CA ASP A 407 73.17 30.49 -56.44
C ASP A 407 72.61 29.20 -57.11
N PRO A 408 72.63 29.08 -58.44
CA PRO A 408 72.13 27.88 -59.12
C PRO A 408 73.01 26.64 -58.93
N SER A 409 74.28 26.79 -58.52
CA SER A 409 75.23 25.68 -58.42
C SER A 409 74.88 24.66 -57.32
N VAL A 410 74.14 25.10 -56.28
CA VAL A 410 73.71 24.24 -55.16
C VAL A 410 72.42 23.47 -55.44
N LEU A 411 71.70 23.80 -56.52
CA LEU A 411 70.39 23.22 -56.83
C LEU A 411 70.41 21.71 -57.13
N PRO A 412 71.40 21.15 -57.86
CA PRO A 412 71.46 19.71 -58.11
C PRO A 412 71.54 18.89 -56.81
N ASP A 413 72.44 19.26 -55.90
CA ASP A 413 72.63 18.56 -54.62
C ASP A 413 71.42 18.76 -53.70
N LEU A 414 70.85 19.97 -53.67
CA LEU A 414 69.66 20.25 -52.89
C LEU A 414 68.44 19.47 -53.39
N CYS A 415 68.25 19.40 -54.72
CA CYS A 415 67.18 18.61 -55.31
C CYS A 415 67.39 17.11 -55.05
N LEU A 416 68.62 16.60 -55.13
CA LEU A 416 68.90 15.21 -54.77
C LEU A 416 68.54 14.93 -53.29
N SER A 417 68.91 15.84 -52.38
CA SER A 417 68.53 15.73 -50.96
C SER A 417 67.01 15.76 -50.76
N HIS A 418 66.30 16.68 -51.43
CA HIS A 418 64.84 16.77 -51.41
C HIS A 418 64.18 15.51 -51.94
N ALA A 419 64.70 14.92 -53.03
CA ALA A 419 64.19 13.65 -53.56
C ALA A 419 64.30 12.52 -52.52
N ASN A 420 65.46 12.39 -51.87
CA ASN A 420 65.68 11.38 -50.83
C ASN A 420 64.75 11.59 -49.63
N GLN A 421 64.56 12.84 -49.19
CA GLN A 421 63.65 13.16 -48.07
C GLN A 421 62.18 12.90 -48.43
N LEU A 422 61.74 13.21 -49.65
CA LEU A 422 60.38 12.88 -50.11
C LEU A 422 60.13 11.36 -50.13
N MET A 423 61.13 10.54 -50.44
CA MET A 423 61.01 9.08 -50.35
C MET A 423 60.82 8.59 -48.90
N ILE A 424 61.47 9.24 -47.93
CA ILE A 424 61.26 8.96 -46.50
C ILE A 424 59.83 9.38 -46.10
N MET A 425 59.40 10.57 -46.51
CA MET A 425 58.03 11.06 -46.27
C MET A 425 56.98 10.12 -46.89
N LEU A 426 57.23 9.57 -48.08
CA LEU A 426 56.35 8.61 -48.73
C LEU A 426 56.28 7.29 -47.94
N THR A 427 57.41 6.82 -47.42
CA THR A 427 57.47 5.63 -46.56
C THR A 427 56.66 5.84 -45.27
N ASN A 428 56.76 7.02 -44.65
CA ASN A 428 55.97 7.38 -43.48
C ASN A 428 54.48 7.49 -43.80
N HIS A 429 54.12 8.05 -44.97
CA HIS A 429 52.73 8.10 -45.45
C HIS A 429 52.12 6.70 -45.62
N ARG A 430 52.85 5.75 -46.24
CA ARG A 430 52.39 4.35 -46.38
C ARG A 430 52.14 3.69 -45.01
N LYS A 431 52.99 3.95 -44.01
CA LYS A 431 52.78 3.45 -42.63
C LYS A 431 51.53 4.05 -41.98
N LEU A 432 51.26 5.35 -42.19
CA LEU A 432 50.04 6.00 -41.69
C LEU A 432 48.78 5.38 -42.30
N LEU A 433 48.80 5.08 -43.60
CA LEU A 433 47.69 4.38 -44.28
C LEU A 433 47.47 2.97 -43.73
N ASP A 434 48.53 2.22 -43.44
CA ASP A 434 48.43 0.89 -42.81
C ASP A 434 47.80 0.98 -41.39
N ILE A 435 48.23 1.95 -40.58
CA ILE A 435 47.63 2.20 -39.26
C ILE A 435 46.14 2.52 -39.40
N LYS A 436 45.77 3.43 -40.33
CA LYS A 436 44.37 3.77 -40.61
C LYS A 436 43.54 2.53 -40.98
N GLN A 437 44.06 1.67 -41.85
CA GLN A 437 43.36 0.46 -42.28
C GLN A 437 43.15 -0.51 -41.11
N LYS A 438 44.15 -0.66 -40.24
CA LYS A 438 44.07 -1.49 -39.04
C LYS A 438 43.06 -0.96 -38.04
N CYS A 439 43.07 0.34 -37.71
CA CYS A 439 42.06 0.95 -36.85
C CYS A 439 40.65 0.82 -37.42
N THR A 440 40.48 1.00 -38.74
CA THR A 440 39.16 0.86 -39.39
C THR A 440 38.65 -0.58 -39.33
N THR A 441 39.53 -1.55 -39.60
CA THR A 441 39.21 -2.98 -39.52
C THR A 441 38.86 -3.37 -38.08
N ALA A 442 39.66 -2.94 -37.11
CA ALA A 442 39.42 -3.15 -35.70
C ALA A 442 38.02 -2.63 -35.30
N LYS A 443 37.73 -1.35 -35.53
CA LYS A 443 36.41 -0.79 -35.20
C LYS A 443 35.26 -1.57 -35.83
N GLN A 444 35.40 -2.00 -37.09
CA GLN A 444 34.38 -2.79 -37.77
C GLN A 444 34.15 -4.17 -37.14
N GLU A 445 35.22 -4.85 -36.73
CA GLU A 445 35.14 -6.11 -36.00
C GLU A 445 34.47 -5.95 -34.63
N LEU A 446 34.78 -4.88 -33.90
CA LEU A 446 34.16 -4.60 -32.60
C LEU A 446 32.66 -4.33 -32.76
N ALA A 447 32.26 -3.53 -33.75
CA ALA A 447 30.86 -3.27 -34.04
C ALA A 447 30.08 -4.56 -34.41
N ASN A 448 30.67 -5.43 -35.24
CA ASN A 448 30.07 -6.73 -35.58
C ASN A 448 29.90 -7.62 -34.35
N ASN A 449 30.94 -7.68 -33.52
CA ASN A 449 30.92 -8.47 -32.30
C ASN A 449 29.86 -7.96 -31.31
N LEU A 450 29.80 -6.65 -31.08
CA LEU A 450 28.80 -6.02 -30.23
C LEU A 450 27.38 -6.25 -30.75
N GLN A 451 27.15 -6.24 -32.07
CA GLN A 451 25.82 -6.53 -32.61
C GLN A 451 25.33 -7.92 -32.19
N VAL A 452 26.14 -8.96 -32.34
CA VAL A 452 25.79 -10.34 -31.96
C VAL A 452 25.49 -10.43 -30.46
N ARG A 453 26.32 -9.80 -29.65
CA ARG A 453 26.16 -9.79 -28.18
C ARG A 453 24.95 -8.99 -27.72
N LEU A 454 24.67 -7.85 -28.34
CA LEU A 454 23.48 -7.04 -28.06
C LEU A 454 22.20 -7.78 -28.48
N LYS A 455 22.21 -8.51 -29.60
CA LYS A 455 21.10 -9.41 -30.00
C LYS A 455 20.82 -10.45 -28.90
N TRP A 456 21.88 -11.09 -28.40
CA TRP A 456 21.76 -12.03 -27.29
C TRP A 456 21.19 -11.36 -26.03
N CYS A 457 21.70 -10.18 -25.65
CA CYS A 457 21.21 -9.42 -24.50
C CYS A 457 19.70 -9.14 -24.62
N CYS A 458 19.24 -8.64 -25.78
CA CYS A 458 17.82 -8.42 -26.03
C CYS A 458 16.99 -9.71 -25.90
N PHE A 459 17.49 -10.82 -26.45
CA PHE A 459 16.80 -12.11 -26.40
C PHE A 459 16.65 -12.63 -24.96
N VAL A 460 17.74 -12.67 -24.19
CA VAL A 460 17.69 -13.20 -22.82
C VAL A 460 16.91 -12.30 -21.87
N MET A 461 16.98 -10.97 -22.05
CA MET A 461 16.18 -10.03 -21.26
C MET A 461 14.70 -10.15 -21.56
N LEU A 462 14.31 -10.33 -22.83
CA LEU A 462 12.91 -10.54 -23.21
C LEU A 462 12.34 -11.81 -22.55
N HIS A 463 13.10 -12.90 -22.57
CA HIS A 463 12.70 -14.14 -21.89
C HIS A 463 12.56 -13.94 -20.38
N ALA A 464 13.53 -13.28 -19.74
CA ALA A 464 13.48 -13.02 -18.30
C ALA A 464 12.29 -12.12 -17.90
N ASP A 465 11.95 -11.14 -18.74
CA ASP A 465 10.80 -10.24 -18.52
C ASP A 465 9.47 -11.01 -18.63
N GLN A 466 9.30 -11.81 -19.68
CA GLN A 466 8.12 -12.67 -19.88
C GLN A 466 7.95 -13.70 -18.75
N ASP A 467 9.03 -14.39 -18.39
CA ASP A 467 9.02 -15.33 -17.27
C ASP A 467 8.72 -14.59 -15.95
N GLY A 468 9.28 -13.39 -15.77
CA GLY A 468 9.08 -12.53 -14.61
C GLY A 468 7.62 -12.12 -14.43
N GLU A 469 6.94 -11.67 -15.49
CA GLU A 469 5.51 -11.33 -15.46
C GLU A 469 4.66 -12.54 -15.04
N LYS A 470 4.94 -13.71 -15.62
CA LYS A 470 4.24 -14.96 -15.29
C LYS A 470 4.51 -15.40 -13.85
N LEU A 471 5.75 -15.32 -13.37
CA LEU A 471 6.10 -15.56 -11.95
C LEU A 471 5.35 -14.62 -11.02
N GLN A 472 5.28 -13.34 -11.37
CA GLN A 472 4.58 -12.33 -10.56
C GLN A 472 3.06 -12.60 -10.49
N ALA A 473 2.46 -13.04 -11.61
CA ALA A 473 1.05 -13.43 -11.65
C ALA A 473 0.78 -14.69 -10.80
N LEU A 474 1.64 -15.71 -10.90
CA LEU A 474 1.55 -16.92 -10.07
C LEU A 474 1.77 -16.61 -8.59
N PHE A 475 2.70 -15.73 -8.26
CA PHE A 475 2.94 -15.28 -6.89
C PHE A 475 1.70 -14.62 -6.28
N ARG A 476 1.05 -13.73 -7.04
CA ARG A 476 -0.24 -13.12 -6.64
C ARG A 476 -1.31 -14.18 -6.44
N LEU A 477 -1.43 -15.13 -7.36
CA LEU A 477 -2.42 -16.22 -7.29
C LEU A 477 -2.27 -17.07 -6.03
N VAL A 478 -1.05 -17.50 -5.67
CA VAL A 478 -0.81 -18.27 -4.44
C VAL A 478 -1.13 -17.41 -3.22
N THR A 479 -0.68 -16.15 -3.19
CA THR A 479 -0.92 -15.25 -2.05
C THR A 479 -2.41 -15.03 -1.82
N GLU A 480 -3.18 -14.76 -2.88
CA GLU A 480 -4.63 -14.59 -2.80
C GLU A 480 -5.34 -15.88 -2.39
N LEU A 481 -4.89 -17.04 -2.87
CA LEU A 481 -5.41 -18.34 -2.42
C LEU A 481 -5.23 -18.51 -0.91
N LEU A 482 -4.04 -18.23 -0.38
CA LEU A 482 -3.77 -18.34 1.05
C LEU A 482 -4.63 -17.38 1.89
N GLU A 483 -4.90 -16.16 1.40
CA GLU A 483 -5.85 -15.26 2.06
C GLU A 483 -7.29 -15.80 2.01
N ARG A 484 -7.73 -16.36 0.88
CA ARG A 484 -9.05 -17.00 0.77
C ARG A 484 -9.19 -18.19 1.72
N VAL A 485 -8.12 -18.97 1.93
CA VAL A 485 -8.10 -20.09 2.87
C VAL A 485 -8.31 -19.63 4.32
N LYS A 486 -7.80 -18.45 4.71
CA LYS A 486 -8.11 -17.88 6.04
C LYS A 486 -9.60 -17.57 6.21
N ILE A 487 -10.24 -17.08 5.15
CA ILE A 487 -11.69 -16.84 5.15
C ILE A 487 -12.45 -18.16 5.24
N VAL A 488 -12.03 -19.18 4.49
CA VAL A 488 -12.60 -20.55 4.56
C VAL A 488 -12.55 -21.09 5.99
N GLU A 489 -11.41 -20.94 6.66
CA GLU A 489 -11.24 -21.37 8.05
C GLU A 489 -12.16 -20.60 9.00
N ALA A 490 -12.23 -19.27 8.89
CA ALA A 490 -13.14 -18.46 9.69
C ALA A 490 -14.61 -18.86 9.49
N LEU A 491 -15.07 -18.99 8.23
CA LEU A 491 -16.43 -19.38 7.88
C LEU A 491 -16.79 -20.78 8.41
N SER A 492 -15.83 -21.69 8.48
CA SER A 492 -16.05 -23.04 9.00
C SER A 492 -16.45 -23.06 10.49
N THR A 493 -16.12 -22.00 11.25
CA THR A 493 -16.42 -21.87 12.69
C THR A 493 -17.71 -21.09 13.00
N VAL A 494 -18.32 -20.48 11.97
CA VAL A 494 -19.50 -19.62 12.13
C VAL A 494 -20.71 -20.33 12.76
N PRO A 495 -21.06 -21.59 12.42
CA PRO A 495 -22.16 -22.29 13.08
C PRO A 495 -22.03 -22.34 14.59
N GLN A 496 -20.84 -22.71 15.08
CA GLN A 496 -20.59 -22.86 16.51
C GLN A 496 -20.61 -21.50 17.20
N MET A 497 -19.95 -20.50 16.60
CA MET A 497 -19.88 -19.14 17.16
C MET A 497 -21.25 -18.48 17.24
N TYR A 498 -22.12 -18.69 16.25
CA TYR A 498 -23.50 -18.21 16.29
C TYR A 498 -24.27 -18.80 17.48
N CYS A 499 -24.27 -20.13 17.64
CA CYS A 499 -24.97 -20.79 18.74
C CYS A 499 -24.45 -20.34 20.12
N LEU A 500 -23.14 -20.25 20.28
CA LEU A 500 -22.52 -19.80 21.53
C LEU A 500 -22.86 -18.34 21.84
N ALA A 501 -22.88 -17.47 20.84
CA ALA A 501 -23.25 -16.06 21.02
C ALA A 501 -24.72 -15.91 21.46
N VAL A 502 -25.65 -16.65 20.86
CA VAL A 502 -27.07 -16.67 21.27
C VAL A 502 -27.20 -17.07 22.73
N VAL A 503 -26.55 -18.17 23.14
CA VAL A 503 -26.58 -18.65 24.52
C VAL A 503 -26.01 -17.63 25.49
N GLU A 504 -24.90 -16.99 25.13
CA GLU A 504 -24.25 -15.99 25.98
C GLU A 504 -25.13 -14.74 26.17
N VAL A 505 -25.86 -14.30 25.13
CA VAL A 505 -26.84 -13.21 25.24
C VAL A 505 -27.94 -13.57 26.23
N VAL A 506 -28.52 -14.77 26.11
CA VAL A 506 -29.56 -15.24 27.05
C VAL A 506 -29.03 -15.32 28.47
N ARG A 507 -27.84 -15.89 28.66
CA ARG A 507 -27.19 -16.00 29.97
C ARG A 507 -26.98 -14.63 30.62
N ARG A 508 -26.46 -13.64 29.87
CA ARG A 508 -26.27 -12.26 30.35
C ARG A 508 -27.60 -11.59 30.69
N LYS A 509 -28.62 -11.77 29.87
CA LYS A 509 -29.97 -11.24 30.15
C LYS A 509 -30.57 -11.80 31.43
N MET A 510 -30.43 -13.10 31.68
CA MET A 510 -30.86 -13.71 32.93
C MET A 510 -30.09 -13.13 34.13
N PHE A 511 -28.77 -13.00 34.02
CA PHE A 511 -27.95 -12.35 35.05
C PHE A 511 -28.41 -10.91 35.33
N ILE A 512 -28.61 -10.09 34.29
CA ILE A 512 -29.04 -8.69 34.43
C ILE A 512 -30.40 -8.60 35.13
N LYS A 513 -31.32 -9.52 34.84
CA LYS A 513 -32.61 -9.59 35.51
C LYS A 513 -32.43 -9.79 37.02
N HIS A 514 -31.72 -10.84 37.43
CA HIS A 514 -31.46 -11.12 38.85
C HIS A 514 -30.66 -10.00 39.53
N TYR A 515 -29.64 -9.46 38.87
CA TYR A 515 -28.86 -8.34 39.37
C TYR A 515 -29.72 -7.10 39.62
N ARG A 516 -30.64 -6.77 38.70
CA ARG A 516 -31.55 -5.62 38.85
C ARG A 516 -32.57 -5.82 39.96
N GLU A 517 -33.10 -7.03 40.11
CA GLU A 517 -34.00 -7.39 41.22
C GLU A 517 -33.30 -7.21 42.57
N TRP A 518 -32.10 -7.79 42.71
CA TRP A 518 -31.27 -7.66 43.90
C TRP A 518 -30.91 -6.19 44.19
N ALA A 519 -30.30 -5.48 43.24
CA ALA A 519 -29.90 -4.10 43.42
C ALA A 519 -31.10 -3.20 43.70
N GLY A 520 -32.23 -3.43 43.03
CA GLY A 520 -33.48 -2.70 43.25
C GLY A 520 -34.00 -2.84 44.68
N ALA A 521 -34.00 -4.07 45.22
CA ALA A 521 -34.40 -4.32 46.59
C ALA A 521 -33.45 -3.68 47.60
N LEU A 522 -32.13 -3.82 47.38
CA LEU A 522 -31.10 -3.20 48.22
C LEU A 522 -31.24 -1.67 48.27
N ILE A 523 -31.51 -1.02 47.13
CA ILE A 523 -31.70 0.43 47.07
C ILE A 523 -32.93 0.88 47.83
N LYS A 524 -34.03 0.12 47.68
CA LYS A 524 -35.29 0.43 48.35
C LYS A 524 -35.10 0.47 49.86
N ASP A 525 -34.53 -0.60 50.42
CA ASP A 525 -34.31 -0.72 51.86
C ASP A 525 -33.21 0.23 52.34
N GLY A 526 -32.11 0.38 51.59
CA GLY A 526 -31.04 1.34 51.90
C GLY A 526 -31.54 2.80 51.93
N LYS A 527 -32.43 3.18 51.00
CA LYS A 527 -33.07 4.49 51.00
C LYS A 527 -33.99 4.68 52.19
N LEU A 528 -34.79 3.67 52.54
CA LEU A 528 -35.66 3.73 53.73
C LEU A 528 -34.85 3.88 55.02
N LEU A 529 -33.76 3.12 55.17
CA LEU A 529 -32.87 3.22 56.33
C LEU A 529 -32.24 4.61 56.44
N TYR A 530 -31.71 5.12 55.32
CA TYR A 530 -31.08 6.44 55.26
C TYR A 530 -32.07 7.56 55.60
N GLU A 531 -33.26 7.56 55.00
CA GLU A 531 -34.28 8.58 55.29
C GLU A 531 -34.83 8.48 56.71
N ALA A 532 -34.98 7.27 57.28
CA ALA A 532 -35.39 7.10 58.67
C ALA A 532 -34.35 7.67 59.64
N GLU A 533 -33.07 7.35 59.47
CA GLU A 533 -31.98 7.92 60.30
C GLU A 533 -31.87 9.44 60.12
N LYS A 534 -31.99 9.91 58.87
CA LYS A 534 -31.99 11.35 58.55
C LYS A 534 -33.14 12.07 59.25
N ALA A 535 -34.35 11.52 59.21
CA ALA A 535 -35.53 12.07 59.88
C ALA A 535 -35.36 12.10 61.42
N LYS A 536 -34.75 11.05 62.00
CA LYS A 536 -34.42 11.03 63.44
C LYS A 536 -33.43 12.14 63.80
N ARG A 537 -32.35 12.30 63.03
CA ARG A 537 -31.37 13.41 63.22
C ARG A 537 -31.97 14.79 62.98
N GLU A 538 -32.83 14.96 62.00
CA GLU A 538 -33.55 16.22 61.75
C GLU A 538 -34.48 16.58 62.91
N SER A 539 -35.23 15.60 63.43
CA SER A 539 -36.19 15.79 64.52
C SER A 539 -35.48 16.17 65.82
N PHE A 540 -34.44 15.43 66.20
CA PHE A 540 -33.60 15.79 67.34
C PHE A 540 -32.85 17.11 67.12
N GLY A 541 -32.32 17.32 65.91
CA GLY A 541 -31.60 18.53 65.52
C GLY A 541 -32.46 19.78 65.69
N LYS A 542 -33.76 19.73 65.35
CA LYS A 542 -34.71 20.83 65.59
C LYS A 542 -34.83 21.20 67.07
N LEU A 543 -34.93 20.21 67.97
CA LEU A 543 -34.97 20.40 69.41
C LEU A 543 -33.65 20.97 69.95
N PHE A 544 -32.54 20.36 69.55
CA PHE A 544 -31.23 20.66 70.11
C PHE A 544 -30.59 21.93 69.50
N ARG A 545 -31.18 22.49 68.43
CA ARG A 545 -30.64 23.64 67.67
C ARG A 545 -30.37 24.86 68.54
N LYS A 546 -31.21 25.11 69.55
CA LYS A 546 -31.11 26.26 70.49
C LYS A 546 -30.47 25.90 71.83
N SER A 547 -30.05 24.65 72.02
CA SER A 547 -29.43 24.22 73.28
C SER A 547 -28.04 24.83 73.44
N PHE A 548 -27.77 25.39 74.62
CA PHE A 548 -26.43 25.88 74.99
C PHE A 548 -25.36 24.77 74.94
N LEU A 549 -25.78 23.51 75.04
CA LEU A 549 -24.89 22.33 75.07
C LEU A 549 -24.32 21.99 73.69
N ARG A 550 -24.99 22.40 72.59
CA ARG A 550 -24.68 21.96 71.22
C ARG A 550 -23.23 22.18 70.81
N ASN A 551 -22.71 23.39 70.99
CA ASN A 551 -21.37 23.74 70.52
C ASN A 551 -20.29 23.65 71.62
N ARG A 552 -20.67 23.32 72.86
CA ARG A 552 -19.75 23.27 74.01
C ARG A 552 -19.42 21.86 74.48
N LEU A 553 -20.39 20.95 74.50
CA LEU A 553 -20.19 19.58 75.01
C LEU A 553 -20.37 18.50 73.92
N PHE A 554 -21.22 18.70 72.92
CA PHE A 554 -21.57 17.66 71.93
C PHE A 554 -21.22 18.07 70.49
N ARG A 555 -19.93 18.33 70.23
CA ARG A 555 -19.43 18.66 68.89
C ARG A 555 -19.59 17.46 67.95
N GLY A 556 -20.05 17.71 66.72
CA GLY A 556 -20.20 16.68 65.68
C GLY A 556 -21.59 16.07 65.55
N LEU A 557 -22.56 16.43 66.41
CA LEU A 557 -23.98 16.00 66.26
C LEU A 557 -24.66 16.55 64.99
N ASP A 558 -24.07 17.55 64.34
CA ASP A 558 -24.54 18.08 63.05
C ASP A 558 -24.03 17.28 61.83
N SER A 559 -23.26 16.21 62.06
CA SER A 559 -22.79 15.33 60.98
C SER A 559 -23.93 14.51 60.37
N TRP A 560 -23.88 14.32 59.05
CA TRP A 560 -24.85 13.52 58.29
C TRP A 560 -24.22 12.22 57.82
N PRO A 561 -24.96 11.10 57.83
CA PRO A 561 -24.49 9.89 57.16
C PRO A 561 -24.32 10.15 55.65
N PRO A 562 -23.30 9.58 54.98
CA PRO A 562 -23.20 9.65 53.53
C PRO A 562 -24.31 8.81 52.90
N SER A 563 -24.81 9.23 51.74
CA SER A 563 -25.79 8.43 50.99
C SER A 563 -25.10 7.20 50.38
N PHE A 564 -25.46 6.00 50.84
CA PHE A 564 -24.94 4.73 50.34
C PHE A 564 -26.10 3.82 49.95
N CYS A 565 -26.01 3.13 48.80
CA CYS A 565 -27.09 2.30 48.26
C CYS A 565 -28.46 3.01 48.20
N THR A 566 -28.50 4.28 47.83
CA THR A 566 -29.77 5.05 47.69
C THR A 566 -30.11 5.40 46.25
N ARG A 567 -29.22 5.08 45.30
CA ARG A 567 -29.36 5.39 43.87
C ARG A 567 -29.18 4.12 43.03
N LYS A 568 -29.85 4.07 41.89
CA LYS A 568 -29.74 2.95 40.94
C LYS A 568 -28.32 2.84 40.36
N PRO A 569 -27.75 1.63 40.26
CA PRO A 569 -26.53 1.38 39.51
C PRO A 569 -26.65 1.88 38.07
N ARG A 570 -25.49 2.18 37.47
CA ARG A 570 -25.40 2.46 36.03
C ARG A 570 -25.94 1.27 35.24
N ARG A 571 -26.66 1.54 34.16
CA ARG A 571 -27.09 0.49 33.23
C ARG A 571 -25.85 -0.05 32.50
N PHE A 572 -25.83 -1.35 32.29
CA PHE A 572 -24.88 -2.05 31.42
C PHE A 572 -25.67 -3.04 30.56
N ASP A 573 -25.04 -3.53 29.49
CA ASP A 573 -25.61 -4.52 28.57
C ASP A 573 -26.92 -4.07 27.88
N SER A 574 -27.07 -2.76 27.69
CA SER A 574 -28.25 -2.17 27.04
C SER A 574 -28.32 -2.42 25.55
N GLU A 575 -27.20 -2.77 24.91
CA GLU A 575 -27.09 -3.04 23.47
C GLU A 575 -27.18 -4.53 23.13
N LEU A 576 -27.42 -5.41 24.12
CA LEU A 576 -27.59 -6.83 23.84
C LEU A 576 -28.83 -7.06 22.96
N PRO A 577 -28.75 -7.93 21.94
CA PRO A 577 -29.89 -8.24 21.09
C PRO A 577 -31.06 -8.82 21.88
N ASP A 578 -32.28 -8.61 21.39
CA ASP A 578 -33.48 -9.06 22.09
C ASP A 578 -33.76 -10.56 21.90
N ILE A 579 -32.85 -11.40 22.40
CA ILE A 579 -32.98 -12.87 22.38
C ILE A 579 -33.58 -13.34 23.70
N SER A 580 -34.64 -14.14 23.62
CA SER A 580 -35.37 -14.72 24.75
C SER A 580 -35.01 -16.19 24.98
N LEU A 581 -35.46 -16.73 26.12
CA LEU A 581 -35.29 -18.14 26.45
C LEU A 581 -36.13 -19.04 25.52
N THR A 582 -37.25 -18.52 25.02
CA THR A 582 -38.09 -19.18 24.00
C THR A 582 -37.39 -19.22 22.63
N ASP A 583 -36.66 -18.17 22.24
CA ASP A 583 -35.86 -18.18 21.00
C ASP A 583 -34.75 -19.23 21.07
N LEU A 584 -34.13 -19.39 22.24
CA LEU A 584 -33.13 -20.43 22.46
C LEU A 584 -33.73 -21.83 22.37
N GLN A 585 -34.91 -22.06 22.95
CA GLN A 585 -35.63 -23.33 22.85
C GLN A 585 -36.05 -23.62 21.40
N PHE A 586 -36.49 -22.60 20.66
CA PHE A 586 -36.77 -22.68 19.24
C PHE A 586 -35.53 -23.11 18.45
N LEU A 587 -34.39 -22.46 18.65
CA LEU A 587 -33.15 -22.88 17.99
C LEU A 587 -32.76 -24.31 18.39
N GLN A 588 -32.94 -24.69 19.66
CA GLN A 588 -32.64 -26.04 20.12
C GLN A 588 -33.49 -27.11 19.41
N SER A 589 -34.75 -26.82 19.07
CA SER A 589 -35.64 -27.77 18.37
C SER A 589 -35.41 -27.82 16.85
N PHE A 590 -34.98 -26.72 16.23
CA PHE A 590 -34.86 -26.62 14.77
C PHE A 590 -33.43 -26.72 14.23
N CYS A 591 -32.40 -26.46 15.05
CA CYS A 591 -31.01 -26.59 14.62
C CYS A 591 -30.60 -28.06 14.46
N PRO A 592 -29.61 -28.35 13.59
CA PRO A 592 -29.15 -29.72 13.36
C PRO A 592 -28.32 -30.26 14.55
N ALA A 593 -28.25 -31.59 14.67
CA ALA A 593 -27.72 -32.31 15.84
C ALA A 593 -26.27 -31.94 16.20
N GLU A 594 -25.48 -31.52 15.21
CA GLU A 594 -24.07 -31.14 15.35
C GLU A 594 -23.88 -29.89 16.23
N VAL A 595 -24.84 -28.96 16.24
CA VAL A 595 -24.74 -27.70 17.01
C VAL A 595 -25.72 -27.62 18.18
N GLN A 596 -26.73 -28.50 18.23
CA GLN A 596 -27.68 -28.56 19.35
C GLN A 596 -27.05 -28.63 20.75
N PRO A 597 -25.92 -29.36 20.99
CA PRO A 597 -25.27 -29.38 22.30
C PRO A 597 -24.78 -28.02 22.77
N LEU A 598 -24.49 -27.10 21.83
CA LEU A 598 -24.02 -25.74 22.13
C LEU A 598 -25.15 -24.82 22.59
N LEU A 599 -26.41 -25.16 22.31
CA LEU A 599 -27.60 -24.35 22.61
C LEU A 599 -28.17 -24.65 24.02
N ARG A 600 -27.31 -24.68 25.03
CA ARG A 600 -27.70 -24.90 26.43
C ARG A 600 -27.22 -23.75 27.29
N VAL A 601 -28.12 -23.16 28.08
CA VAL A 601 -27.74 -22.11 29.03
C VAL A 601 -26.88 -22.72 30.14
N PRO A 602 -25.67 -22.20 30.40
CA PRO A 602 -24.90 -22.59 31.57
C PRO A 602 -25.66 -22.30 32.86
N ILE A 603 -25.48 -23.13 33.89
CA ILE A 603 -26.04 -22.88 35.22
C ILE A 603 -25.50 -21.53 35.71
N LEU A 604 -26.40 -20.59 36.03
CA LEU A 604 -26.02 -19.30 36.60
C LEU A 604 -25.48 -19.50 38.01
N CYS A 605 -24.67 -18.55 38.48
CA CYS A 605 -24.24 -18.51 39.88
C CYS A 605 -25.46 -18.52 40.82
N ASP A 606 -25.32 -19.16 41.98
CA ASP A 606 -26.37 -19.14 42.99
C ASP A 606 -26.57 -17.71 43.52
N PHE A 607 -27.75 -17.15 43.26
CA PHE A 607 -28.13 -15.81 43.74
C PHE A 607 -28.77 -15.85 45.12
N GLU A 608 -29.00 -17.02 45.72
CA GLU A 608 -29.61 -17.15 47.05
C GLU A 608 -28.89 -16.35 48.15
N PRO A 609 -27.54 -16.29 48.21
CA PRO A 609 -26.85 -15.45 49.20
C PRO A 609 -27.20 -13.96 49.08
N LEU A 610 -27.48 -13.48 47.87
CA LEU A 610 -27.90 -12.09 47.64
C LEU A 610 -29.33 -11.85 48.12
N HIS A 611 -30.23 -12.81 47.94
CA HIS A 611 -31.60 -12.73 48.45
C HIS A 611 -31.63 -12.76 49.98
N GLN A 612 -30.82 -13.61 50.61
CA GLN A 612 -30.69 -13.64 52.08
C GLN A 612 -30.17 -12.33 52.65
N HIS A 613 -29.20 -11.68 51.99
CA HIS A 613 -28.74 -10.35 52.37
C HIS A 613 -29.88 -9.33 52.35
N VAL A 614 -30.66 -9.31 51.27
CA VAL A 614 -31.81 -8.41 51.12
C VAL A 614 -32.83 -8.65 52.23
N LEU A 615 -33.14 -9.90 52.56
CA LEU A 615 -34.06 -10.24 53.66
C LEU A 615 -33.56 -9.74 55.02
N ALA A 616 -32.27 -9.92 55.31
CA ALA A 616 -31.67 -9.42 56.55
C ALA A 616 -31.75 -7.89 56.65
N LEU A 617 -31.44 -7.17 55.57
CA LEU A 617 -31.55 -5.72 55.52
C LEU A 617 -33.00 -5.25 55.66
N HIS A 618 -33.93 -5.91 54.98
CA HIS A 618 -35.34 -5.59 55.06
C HIS A 618 -35.89 -5.72 56.49
N ASN A 619 -35.50 -6.78 57.21
CA ASN A 619 -35.85 -6.96 58.61
C ASN A 619 -35.23 -5.87 59.49
N LEU A 620 -33.97 -5.49 59.24
CA LEU A 620 -33.34 -4.35 59.94
C LEU A 620 -34.13 -3.06 59.73
N VAL A 621 -34.50 -2.73 58.48
CA VAL A 621 -35.31 -1.54 58.19
C VAL A 621 -36.64 -1.55 58.94
N LYS A 622 -37.34 -2.69 58.95
CA LYS A 622 -38.57 -2.86 59.74
C LYS A 622 -38.34 -2.60 61.22
N THR A 623 -37.28 -3.16 61.81
CA THR A 623 -36.97 -2.92 63.22
C THR A 623 -36.64 -1.45 63.50
N VAL A 624 -35.88 -0.77 62.63
CA VAL A 624 -35.55 0.66 62.79
C VAL A 624 -36.77 1.55 62.67
N GLN A 625 -37.74 1.17 61.83
CA GLN A 625 -39.03 1.85 61.69
C GLN A 625 -39.98 1.56 62.86
N SER A 626 -39.95 0.38 63.47
CA SER A 626 -40.76 0.06 64.65
C SER A 626 -40.15 0.61 65.94
N LEU A 627 -38.82 0.76 66.02
CA LEU A 627 -38.11 1.41 67.13
C LEU A 627 -38.21 2.94 66.99
N ASP A 628 -39.43 3.45 67.09
CA ASP A 628 -39.72 4.89 67.06
C ASP A 628 -40.22 5.42 68.41
N GLU A 629 -40.07 4.64 69.49
CA GLU A 629 -40.43 5.05 70.85
C GLU A 629 -39.72 6.35 71.28
N MET A 630 -38.45 6.52 70.87
CA MET A 630 -37.67 7.72 71.21
C MET A 630 -38.09 8.94 70.37
N SER A 631 -38.42 8.75 69.08
CA SER A 631 -38.96 9.83 68.25
C SER A 631 -40.35 10.21 68.69
N GLN A 632 -41.19 9.26 69.13
CA GLN A 632 -42.49 9.52 69.71
C GLN A 632 -42.36 10.34 70.99
N THR A 633 -41.47 9.96 71.90
CA THR A 633 -41.19 10.73 73.14
C THR A 633 -40.68 12.15 72.84
N ILE A 634 -39.82 12.30 71.83
CA ILE A 634 -39.30 13.60 71.33
C ILE A 634 -40.42 14.44 70.68
N THR A 635 -41.32 13.81 69.93
CA THR A 635 -42.46 14.46 69.27
C THR A 635 -43.53 14.87 70.29
N ASP A 636 -43.76 14.04 71.31
CA ASP A 636 -44.65 14.31 72.43
C ASP A 636 -44.11 15.48 73.25
N LEU A 637 -42.80 15.55 73.53
CA LEU A 637 -42.15 16.71 74.17
C LEU A 637 -42.25 18.00 73.33
N LEU A 638 -42.18 17.90 72.00
CA LEU A 638 -42.40 19.04 71.09
C LEU A 638 -43.87 19.49 71.05
N ASN A 639 -44.81 18.55 71.12
CA ASN A 639 -46.25 18.84 71.18
C ASN A 639 -46.64 19.42 72.54
N GLU A 640 -46.07 18.93 73.65
CA GLU A 640 -46.25 19.50 74.99
C GLU A 640 -45.70 20.93 75.07
N GLN A 641 -44.58 21.25 74.41
CA GLN A 641 -44.10 22.63 74.30
C GLN A 641 -44.99 23.54 73.45
N LYS A 642 -45.72 23.00 72.47
CA LYS A 642 -46.72 23.75 71.69
C LYS A 642 -48.02 23.95 72.47
N VAL A 643 -48.53 22.94 73.16
CA VAL A 643 -49.77 23.01 73.96
C VAL A 643 -49.58 23.91 75.19
N SER A 644 -48.43 23.82 75.87
CA SER A 644 -48.12 24.66 77.05
C SER A 644 -47.96 26.16 76.76
N ASN A 645 -47.79 26.57 75.50
CA ASN A 645 -47.77 27.99 75.12
C ASN A 645 -49.16 28.55 74.75
N SER A 646 -50.22 27.75 74.85
CA SER A 646 -51.57 28.16 74.43
C SER A 646 -52.48 28.53 75.60
N GLN A 647 -52.12 28.24 76.84
CA GLN A 647 -52.90 28.67 78.00
C GLN A 647 -52.05 29.15 79.17
N ALA A 648 -52.41 30.37 79.58
CA ALA A 648 -52.12 31.04 80.85
C ALA A 648 -50.71 31.64 81.04
N SER A 649 -50.61 32.92 80.70
CA SER A 649 -49.91 33.93 81.51
C SER A 649 -50.45 33.96 82.97
N PRO A 650 -49.72 34.45 83.99
CA PRO A 650 -48.30 34.86 84.06
C PRO A 650 -47.53 34.20 85.26
N GLN A 651 -46.20 34.47 85.35
CA GLN A 651 -45.44 34.91 86.55
C GLN A 651 -44.06 34.27 86.83
N SER A 652 -43.09 35.19 86.87
CA SER A 652 -41.88 35.34 87.70
C SER A 652 -40.97 34.14 88.03
N ALA A 653 -39.71 34.25 87.62
CA ALA A 653 -38.58 33.59 88.30
C ALA A 653 -37.31 34.46 88.23
N THR A 654 -36.67 34.63 89.38
CA THR A 654 -35.41 35.35 89.57
C THR A 654 -34.42 34.42 90.28
N THR A 655 -33.26 34.21 89.64
CA THR A 655 -31.92 33.92 90.21
C THR A 655 -31.74 32.59 90.98
N PRO A 656 -30.52 32.03 91.17
CA PRO A 656 -29.18 32.65 91.13
C PRO A 656 -28.06 31.79 90.46
N ARG A 657 -26.83 32.03 90.92
CA ARG A 657 -25.46 31.92 90.36
C ARG A 657 -24.62 30.84 91.09
N MET A 658 -23.43 30.53 90.55
CA MET A 658 -22.22 29.80 91.08
C MET A 658 -22.05 28.34 90.60
N GLU A 659 -21.04 28.01 89.77
CA GLU A 659 -19.56 27.82 90.00
C GLU A 659 -19.20 26.39 90.48
N LYS A 660 -18.69 25.53 89.57
CA LYS A 660 -17.28 25.10 89.36
C LYS A 660 -16.71 24.15 90.45
N LEU A 661 -16.28 22.94 90.07
CA LEU A 661 -14.85 22.59 89.89
C LEU A 661 -14.65 21.19 89.28
N LEU A 662 -13.53 21.05 88.55
CA LEU A 662 -13.02 19.87 87.86
C LEU A 662 -12.28 18.88 88.78
N HIS A 663 -12.21 17.60 88.37
CA HIS A 663 -10.94 16.86 88.33
C HIS A 663 -10.91 15.79 87.22
N HIS A 664 -9.74 15.69 86.57
CA HIS A 664 -9.34 14.83 85.44
C HIS A 664 -8.82 13.45 85.86
N SER A 665 -9.02 12.44 84.98
CA SER A 665 -8.02 11.49 84.39
C SER A 665 -8.73 10.20 83.93
N VAL A 666 -8.98 9.96 82.63
CA VAL A 666 -8.11 9.38 81.57
C VAL A 666 -7.51 8.01 81.92
N PHE A 667 -7.97 6.94 81.24
CA PHE A 667 -7.10 6.08 80.40
C PHE A 667 -7.91 5.41 79.27
N ARG A 668 -7.19 5.21 78.15
CA ARG A 668 -7.54 4.86 76.76
C ARG A 668 -7.20 3.35 76.58
N VAL A 669 -7.60 2.54 75.60
CA VAL A 669 -7.32 2.49 74.12
C VAL A 669 -8.03 1.20 73.51
N PRO A 670 -7.88 0.73 72.23
CA PRO A 670 -8.75 0.98 71.05
C PRO A 670 -9.13 -0.25 70.13
N CYS A 671 -9.83 0.06 69.01
CA CYS A 671 -9.80 -0.43 67.59
C CYS A 671 -9.50 -1.90 67.21
N VAL A 672 -10.26 -2.42 66.21
CA VAL A 672 -9.71 -3.07 64.96
C VAL A 672 -10.66 -2.87 63.76
N LEU A 673 -10.04 -2.72 62.57
CA LEU A 673 -10.53 -2.45 61.22
C LEU A 673 -10.95 -3.69 60.38
N LEU A 674 -11.58 -3.38 59.23
CA LEU A 674 -11.82 -4.17 58.00
C LEU A 674 -10.64 -5.04 57.50
N CYS A 675 -10.96 -6.13 56.78
CA CYS A 675 -10.20 -6.59 55.61
C CYS A 675 -11.03 -7.47 54.64
N VAL A 676 -10.85 -7.18 53.35
CA VAL A 676 -11.22 -7.94 52.13
C VAL A 676 -10.00 -8.80 51.74
N PRO A 677 -10.17 -9.95 51.06
CA PRO A 677 -9.11 -10.51 50.23
C PRO A 677 -9.43 -10.41 48.73
N GLN A 678 -8.47 -9.88 47.96
CA GLN A 678 -8.29 -10.16 46.54
C GLN A 678 -7.76 -11.60 46.36
N LEU A 679 -8.13 -12.26 45.26
CA LEU A 679 -7.21 -13.09 44.45
C LEU A 679 -7.85 -13.48 43.09
N HIS A 680 -7.05 -13.27 42.04
CA HIS A 680 -7.06 -13.71 40.63
C HIS A 680 -8.32 -13.60 39.75
#